data_AF-A0A815BF23-F1
#
_entry.id   AF-A0A815BF23-F1
#
_cell.length_a   1.000
_cell.length_b   1.000
_cell.length_c   1.000
_cell.angle_alpha   90.00
_cell.angle_beta   90.00
_cell.angle_gamma   90.00
#
_symmetry.space_group_name_H-M   'P 1'
#
loop_
_entity.id
_entity.type
_entity.pdbx_description
1 polymer ?
#
loop_
_entity_poly.entity_id
_entity_poly.type
_entity_poly.pdbx_seq_one_letter_code
_entity_poly.pdbx_strand_id
1 'polypeptide(L)'
;MAVSIDDEKRVALFKSIGLNEQKSWETLKNNDITRLLESTINEAKTILSNENQISKSIGNLLYSLSTKSKQQIYHLHKYLIKYICEEKIKNEQQLIAAIDYLLTNPTEPIDQKALEESAGIGVNVTIDDIKRVVKEVIEENKSKLIDQGYNFSMNTLINEARYRLKWADGRLLKNEMDNQLVDLLGPNDLQPNTKIHSFAELVGEALNFHKPGENYKTEGYVMTPKTLDLMREHLKKTGGQIITRFPPEPNGILHIGHAKAINFNFGYAKINNGICYLRYDDTNPEKEEEKFFTGIIDIVKWLGYEPYKVTHASDHFDQLYEWAKELIHRDLAYVCHQKGEELKGHNVPESPWRYRPIQESLQLFEDMKHGKFAEGEATLRMKCVMEDGKLDPVAYRIKYAHHAKTGDKWCIYPTYDYTHCLNDSIENITHSLCTKEFQSRRSSYYWLCNALDLYCPVQWEYGRLNLQYTVVSKRKIVKLIENNVVRDWDDPRLYTLTALRRRGFPPEAINLFCARIGVTMSQTILHPDMLDACVREVLNLNAPRVMVVLEPLKVTITNFPYEKMTELTVLNYPGEESRGSHTIKFDSVIYIEKSDFSENPTKDFKRLTPNQPCGLKHIALVITIQDIIRDSNNEPIELKVKCEKVTDEGVTKPKGFIHWVSHPNKCEVRIYEKLFLHPNPEDRKEVPNGFLSDINPNSLTINSNALADDGIKNAKILDKFQFERVGYFSVDSDTTNEKYVFNQTVTLKEDKRAS
;
A
#
# COMPACT_ATOMS: atom_id res chain seq x y z
N MET A 1 -11.47 31.15 18.40
CA MET A 1 -11.29 31.29 19.86
C MET A 1 -9.83 31.00 20.16
N ALA A 2 -9.13 31.89 20.86
CA ALA A 2 -7.77 31.61 21.29
C ALA A 2 -7.80 30.42 22.28
N VAL A 3 -6.99 29.39 22.01
CA VAL A 3 -6.83 28.23 22.88
C VAL A 3 -6.09 28.68 24.14
N SER A 4 -6.59 28.34 25.33
CA SER A 4 -5.91 28.72 26.57
C SER A 4 -4.71 27.78 26.84
N ILE A 5 -3.67 28.29 27.51
CA ILE A 5 -2.51 27.48 27.96
C ILE A 5 -2.96 26.30 28.85
N ASP A 6 -4.10 26.44 29.54
CA ASP A 6 -4.70 25.39 30.37
C ASP A 6 -5.29 24.25 29.52
N ASP A 7 -5.88 24.58 28.38
CA ASP A 7 -6.44 23.59 27.45
C ASP A 7 -5.33 22.74 26.80
N GLU A 8 -4.21 23.35 26.41
CA GLU A 8 -3.05 22.61 25.87
C GLU A 8 -2.46 21.62 26.89
N LYS A 9 -2.39 22.02 28.16
CA LYS A 9 -1.93 21.14 29.25
C LYS A 9 -2.88 19.97 29.47
N ARG A 10 -4.19 20.21 29.43
CA ARG A 10 -5.19 19.15 29.54
C ARG A 10 -5.17 18.20 28.34
N VAL A 11 -4.98 18.71 27.13
CA VAL A 11 -4.81 17.86 25.93
C VAL A 11 -3.56 17.00 26.05
N ALA A 12 -2.44 17.54 26.55
CA ALA A 12 -1.24 16.77 26.82
C ALA A 12 -1.48 15.68 27.89
N LEU A 13 -2.23 15.99 28.94
CA LEU A 13 -2.62 15.02 29.98
C LEU A 13 -3.48 13.89 29.41
N PHE A 14 -4.47 14.20 28.56
CA PHE A 14 -5.32 13.20 27.92
C PHE A 14 -4.56 12.35 26.90
N LYS A 15 -3.64 12.96 26.14
CA LYS A 15 -2.73 12.21 25.26
C LYS A 15 -1.82 11.26 26.05
N SER A 16 -1.44 11.60 27.29
CA SER A 16 -0.59 10.75 28.15
C SER A 16 -1.23 9.42 28.57
N ILE A 17 -2.57 9.31 28.49
CA ILE A 17 -3.30 8.06 28.74
C ILE A 17 -3.73 7.34 27.43
N GLY A 18 -3.24 7.80 26.27
CA GLY A 18 -3.47 7.15 24.98
C GLY A 18 -4.71 7.62 24.19
N LEU A 19 -5.32 8.76 24.56
CA LEU A 19 -6.32 9.43 23.74
C LEU A 19 -5.68 10.10 22.53
N ASN A 20 -6.34 10.04 21.37
CA ASN A 20 -5.89 10.76 20.18
C ASN A 20 -6.20 12.26 20.31
N GLU A 21 -5.53 13.08 19.51
CA GLU A 21 -5.61 14.53 19.63
C GLU A 21 -7.03 15.08 19.45
N GLN A 22 -7.75 14.58 18.45
CA GLN A 22 -9.14 14.96 18.20
C GLN A 22 -10.05 14.67 19.40
N LYS A 23 -9.95 13.47 19.99
CA LYS A 23 -10.79 13.05 21.11
C LYS A 23 -10.43 13.78 22.41
N SER A 24 -9.16 14.15 22.58
CA SER A 24 -8.73 15.03 23.68
C SER A 24 -9.39 16.41 23.57
N TRP A 25 -9.42 17.01 22.38
CA TRP A 25 -10.11 18.27 22.11
C TRP A 25 -11.63 18.17 22.24
N GLU A 26 -12.24 17.06 21.82
CA GLU A 26 -13.67 16.82 22.01
C GLU A 26 -14.05 16.68 23.48
N THR A 27 -13.21 16.01 24.28
CA THR A 27 -13.43 15.82 25.71
C THR A 27 -13.44 17.15 26.46
N LEU A 28 -12.57 18.09 26.07
CA LEU A 28 -12.53 19.46 26.63
C LEU A 28 -13.83 20.25 26.46
N LYS A 29 -14.66 19.91 25.48
CA LYS A 29 -15.97 20.58 25.28
C LYS A 29 -16.94 20.27 26.42
N ASN A 30 -16.73 19.17 27.16
CA ASN A 30 -17.53 18.80 28.31
C ASN A 30 -16.74 19.06 29.60
N ASN A 31 -17.05 20.17 30.27
CA ASN A 31 -16.35 20.61 31.48
C ASN A 31 -16.43 19.59 32.63
N ASP A 32 -17.55 18.88 32.76
CA ASP A 32 -17.76 17.91 33.85
C ASP A 32 -16.91 16.66 33.63
N ILE A 33 -16.92 16.11 32.41
CA ILE A 33 -16.07 14.97 32.04
C ILE A 33 -14.60 15.36 32.11
N THR A 34 -14.25 16.58 31.67
CA THR A 34 -12.88 17.09 31.70
C THR A 34 -12.31 17.10 33.13
N ARG A 35 -13.03 17.69 34.09
CA ARG A 35 -12.60 17.73 35.49
C ARG A 35 -12.54 16.34 36.12
N LEU A 36 -13.52 15.50 35.81
CA LEU A 36 -13.58 14.13 36.33
C LEU A 36 -12.43 13.28 35.80
N LEU A 37 -12.11 13.39 34.50
CA LEU A 37 -11.01 12.67 33.88
C LEU A 37 -9.66 13.16 34.40
N GLU A 38 -9.49 14.48 34.57
CA GLU A 38 -8.29 15.06 35.17
C GLU A 38 -8.07 14.53 36.60
N SER A 39 -9.10 14.51 37.43
CA SER A 39 -9.05 13.92 38.78
C SER A 39 -8.72 12.43 38.75
N THR A 40 -9.36 11.68 37.84
CA THR A 40 -9.19 10.22 37.69
C THR A 40 -7.77 9.87 37.28
N ILE A 41 -7.17 10.63 36.35
CA ILE A 41 -5.79 10.42 35.89
C ILE A 41 -4.79 10.74 37.01
N ASN A 42 -4.99 11.82 37.76
CA ASN A 42 -4.09 12.21 38.85
C ASN A 42 -4.10 11.19 39.98
N GLU A 43 -5.28 10.65 40.32
CA GLU A 43 -5.41 9.59 41.32
C GLU A 43 -4.74 8.28 40.85
N ALA A 44 -4.93 7.91 39.57
CA ALA A 44 -4.25 6.76 38.98
C ALA A 44 -2.71 6.88 39.00
N LYS A 45 -2.18 8.07 38.68
CA LYS A 45 -0.74 8.37 38.75
C LYS A 45 -0.20 8.23 40.17
N THR A 46 -0.97 8.66 41.16
CA THR A 46 -0.60 8.53 42.59
C THR A 46 -0.49 7.07 43.00
N ILE A 47 -1.39 6.21 42.54
CA ILE A 47 -1.41 4.77 42.88
C ILE A 47 -0.24 4.03 42.21
N LEU A 48 0.06 4.33 40.95
CA LEU A 48 1.06 3.59 40.16
C LEU A 48 2.53 3.92 40.51
N SER A 49 2.78 4.91 41.38
CA SER A 49 4.11 5.27 41.92
C SER A 49 5.23 5.44 40.89
N ASN A 50 4.90 5.73 39.62
CA ASN A 50 5.83 5.92 38.51
C ASN A 50 5.37 7.11 37.66
N GLU A 51 6.21 8.12 37.50
CA GLU A 51 5.93 9.30 36.66
C GLU A 51 5.91 9.00 35.15
N ASN A 52 6.18 7.76 34.72
CA ASN A 52 6.21 7.38 33.32
C ASN A 52 5.05 6.46 32.90
N GLN A 53 4.22 7.01 32.00
CA GLN A 53 3.21 6.42 31.12
C GLN A 53 2.24 5.38 31.71
N ILE A 54 1.02 5.86 31.99
CA ILE A 54 -0.17 5.01 32.07
C ILE A 54 -0.32 4.25 30.75
N SER A 55 -0.42 2.92 30.81
CA SER A 55 -0.60 2.10 29.62
C SER A 55 -1.91 2.44 28.89
N LYS A 56 -1.96 2.26 27.57
CA LYS A 56 -3.16 2.57 26.78
C LYS A 56 -4.39 1.76 27.22
N SER A 57 -4.20 0.54 27.73
CA SER A 57 -5.29 -0.29 28.27
C SER A 57 -5.90 0.32 29.53
N ILE A 58 -5.05 0.70 30.50
CA ILE A 58 -5.48 1.41 31.72
C ILE A 58 -6.13 2.74 31.35
N GLY A 59 -5.50 3.52 30.46
CA GLY A 59 -6.01 4.81 30.03
C GLY A 59 -7.39 4.76 29.38
N ASN A 60 -7.66 3.74 28.56
CA ASN A 60 -9.00 3.52 27.99
C ASN A 60 -10.06 3.23 29.08
N LEU A 61 -9.71 2.45 30.11
CA LEU A 61 -10.61 2.16 31.23
C LEU A 61 -10.86 3.39 32.10
N LEU A 62 -9.83 4.20 32.38
CA LEU A 62 -9.98 5.47 33.10
C LEU A 62 -10.87 6.45 32.32
N TYR A 63 -10.70 6.54 31.01
CA TYR A 63 -11.58 7.33 30.15
C TYR A 63 -13.03 6.82 30.17
N SER A 64 -13.22 5.50 30.09
CA SER A 64 -14.55 4.89 30.17
C SER A 64 -15.21 5.14 31.53
N LEU A 65 -14.45 5.09 32.62
CA LEU A 65 -14.94 5.42 33.97
C LEU A 65 -15.44 6.87 34.03
N SER A 66 -14.65 7.82 33.51
CA SER A 66 -15.02 9.24 33.53
C SER A 66 -16.17 9.60 32.57
N THR A 67 -16.46 8.76 31.57
CA THR A 67 -17.53 9.03 30.59
C THR A 67 -18.83 8.29 30.86
N LYS A 68 -18.78 7.15 31.56
CA LYS A 68 -19.94 6.28 31.80
C LYS A 68 -20.48 6.32 33.24
N SER A 69 -19.70 6.82 34.19
CA SER A 69 -20.15 6.98 35.57
C SER A 69 -21.16 8.12 35.73
N LYS A 70 -22.01 8.03 36.76
CA LYS A 70 -22.92 9.11 37.17
C LYS A 70 -22.42 9.78 38.44
N GLN A 71 -22.78 11.04 38.64
CA GLN A 71 -22.34 11.87 39.78
C GLN A 71 -22.57 11.22 41.16
N GLN A 72 -23.59 10.35 41.26
CA GLN A 72 -23.96 9.61 42.46
C GLN A 72 -22.85 8.71 43.03
N ILE A 73 -21.84 8.34 42.23
CA ILE A 73 -20.78 7.39 42.63
C ILE A 73 -19.37 7.98 42.50
N TYR A 74 -19.22 9.28 42.26
CA TYR A 74 -17.91 9.90 42.07
C TYR A 74 -17.01 9.76 43.30
N HIS A 75 -17.57 9.79 44.52
CA HIS A 75 -16.82 9.55 45.76
C HIS A 75 -16.28 8.11 45.89
N LEU A 76 -16.84 7.17 45.11
CA LEU A 76 -16.46 5.77 45.09
C LEU A 76 -15.47 5.43 43.96
N HIS A 77 -15.13 6.39 43.08
CA HIS A 77 -14.18 6.16 41.98
C HIS A 77 -12.81 5.69 42.47
N LYS A 78 -12.37 6.13 43.66
CA LYS A 78 -11.12 5.69 44.29
C LYS A 78 -10.95 4.17 44.33
N TYR A 79 -12.05 3.43 44.54
CA TYR A 79 -12.04 1.97 44.56
C TYR A 79 -11.84 1.38 43.16
N LEU A 80 -12.55 1.91 42.15
CA LEU A 80 -12.44 1.45 40.77
C LEU A 80 -11.09 1.81 40.14
N ILE A 81 -10.56 3.00 40.42
CA ILE A 81 -9.24 3.42 39.95
C ILE A 81 -8.16 2.50 40.53
N LYS A 82 -8.25 2.15 41.82
CA LYS A 82 -7.37 1.15 42.44
C LYS A 82 -7.47 -0.20 41.71
N TYR A 83 -8.66 -0.70 41.44
CA TYR A 83 -8.84 -1.97 40.72
C TYR A 83 -8.34 -1.95 39.27
N ILE A 84 -8.45 -0.81 38.58
CA ILE A 84 -7.91 -0.63 37.22
C ILE A 84 -6.38 -0.60 37.26
N CYS A 85 -5.78 0.15 38.20
CA CYS A 85 -4.33 0.25 38.35
C CYS A 85 -3.68 -1.07 38.81
N GLU A 86 -4.38 -1.86 39.63
CA GLU A 86 -3.96 -3.22 40.02
C GLU A 86 -4.24 -4.28 38.93
N GLU A 87 -4.75 -3.87 37.77
CA GLU A 87 -5.16 -4.75 36.65
C GLU A 87 -6.15 -5.86 37.04
N LYS A 88 -6.97 -5.60 38.07
CA LYS A 88 -8.07 -6.49 38.48
C LYS A 88 -9.33 -6.27 37.63
N ILE A 89 -9.55 -5.04 37.17
CA ILE A 89 -10.49 -4.70 36.09
C ILE A 89 -9.67 -4.59 34.81
N LYS A 90 -9.83 -5.54 33.89
CA LYS A 90 -9.02 -5.65 32.67
C LYS A 90 -9.78 -5.24 31.41
N ASN A 91 -11.10 -5.27 31.45
CA ASN A 91 -11.95 -4.96 30.31
C ASN A 91 -13.14 -4.07 30.67
N GLU A 92 -13.77 -3.52 29.64
CA GLU A 92 -14.86 -2.56 29.77
C GLU A 92 -16.13 -3.18 30.39
N GLN A 93 -16.35 -4.48 30.22
CA GLN A 93 -17.53 -5.16 30.78
C GLN A 93 -17.45 -5.28 32.29
N GLN A 94 -16.28 -5.63 32.84
CA GLN A 94 -16.02 -5.62 34.27
C GLN A 94 -16.20 -4.21 34.84
N LEU A 95 -15.71 -3.19 34.12
CA LEU A 95 -15.87 -1.79 34.54
C LEU A 95 -17.33 -1.34 34.57
N ILE A 96 -18.11 -1.65 33.53
CA ILE A 96 -19.54 -1.30 33.47
C ILE A 96 -20.31 -2.01 34.58
N ALA A 97 -20.05 -3.31 34.80
CA ALA A 97 -20.70 -4.05 35.88
C ALA A 97 -20.35 -3.51 37.27
N ALA A 98 -19.10 -3.07 37.46
CA ALA A 98 -18.67 -2.42 38.70
C ALA A 98 -19.37 -1.07 38.91
N ILE A 99 -19.51 -0.27 37.84
CA ILE A 99 -20.28 0.99 37.85
C ILE A 99 -21.75 0.71 38.22
N ASP A 100 -22.39 -0.28 37.60
CA ASP A 100 -23.79 -0.63 37.86
C ASP A 100 -24.02 -1.10 39.30
N TYR A 101 -23.09 -1.87 39.86
CA TYR A 101 -23.14 -2.28 41.27
C TYR A 101 -23.06 -1.07 42.21
N LEU A 102 -22.13 -0.14 41.96
CA LEU A 102 -21.99 1.07 42.78
C LEU A 102 -23.17 2.01 42.63
N LEU A 103 -23.81 2.08 41.44
CA LEU A 103 -25.04 2.84 41.25
C LEU A 103 -26.21 2.29 42.06
N THR A 104 -26.24 0.96 42.26
CA THR A 104 -27.25 0.29 43.08
C THR A 104 -26.92 0.36 44.57
N ASN A 105 -25.64 0.55 44.93
CA ASN A 105 -25.13 0.61 46.29
C ASN A 105 -24.22 1.84 46.52
N PRO A 106 -24.77 3.07 46.48
CA PRO A 106 -23.97 4.31 46.47
C PRO A 106 -23.41 4.74 47.84
N THR A 107 -23.69 4.01 48.92
CA THR A 107 -23.32 4.37 50.30
C THR A 107 -22.04 3.66 50.77
N GLU A 108 -21.18 4.36 51.51
CA GLU A 108 -20.05 3.74 52.21
C GLU A 108 -20.50 3.16 53.58
N PRO A 109 -19.90 2.05 54.06
CA PRO A 109 -18.84 1.26 53.41
C PRO A 109 -19.39 0.36 52.29
N ILE A 110 -18.63 0.21 51.20
CA ILE A 110 -18.96 -0.75 50.13
C ILE A 110 -18.65 -2.17 50.61
N ASP A 111 -19.57 -3.09 50.40
CA ASP A 111 -19.27 -4.52 50.47
C ASP A 111 -18.33 -4.88 49.31
N GLN A 112 -17.03 -4.95 49.63
CA GLN A 112 -15.97 -5.21 48.68
C GLN A 112 -16.15 -6.58 48.01
N LYS A 113 -16.63 -7.59 48.74
CA LYS A 113 -16.80 -8.94 48.23
C LYS A 113 -17.94 -9.00 47.24
N ALA A 114 -19.07 -8.37 47.56
CA ALA A 114 -20.21 -8.29 46.65
C ALA A 114 -19.92 -7.43 45.39
N LEU A 115 -19.09 -6.38 45.50
CA LEU A 115 -18.57 -5.64 44.34
C LEU A 115 -17.70 -6.54 43.45
N GLU A 116 -16.75 -7.28 44.06
CA GLU A 116 -15.85 -8.15 43.31
C GLU A 116 -16.61 -9.27 42.59
N GLU A 117 -17.58 -9.90 43.25
CA GLU A 117 -18.43 -10.95 42.69
C GLU A 117 -19.35 -10.44 41.57
N SER A 118 -20.00 -9.29 41.76
CA SER A 118 -20.97 -8.75 40.77
C SER A 118 -20.31 -8.26 39.49
N ALA A 119 -19.08 -7.75 39.58
CA ALA A 119 -18.31 -7.23 38.46
C ALA A 119 -17.27 -8.20 37.89
N GLY A 120 -17.17 -9.42 38.44
CA GLY A 120 -16.19 -10.41 38.01
C GLY A 120 -14.75 -9.96 38.21
N ILE A 121 -14.49 -9.14 39.23
CA ILE A 121 -13.15 -8.65 39.57
C ILE A 121 -12.37 -9.82 40.16
N GLY A 122 -11.19 -10.11 39.59
CA GLY A 122 -10.41 -11.30 39.95
C GLY A 122 -10.80 -12.57 39.19
N VAL A 123 -11.88 -12.56 38.40
CA VAL A 123 -12.18 -13.64 37.45
C VAL A 123 -11.24 -13.50 36.26
N ASN A 124 -10.24 -14.39 36.19
CA ASN A 124 -9.30 -14.42 35.08
C ASN A 124 -9.77 -15.47 34.07
N VAL A 125 -10.45 -15.02 33.01
CA VAL A 125 -10.78 -15.91 31.89
C VAL A 125 -9.51 -16.15 31.08
N THR A 126 -9.01 -17.39 31.10
CA THR A 126 -7.80 -17.74 30.37
C THR A 126 -8.10 -17.99 28.89
N ILE A 127 -7.07 -17.97 28.05
CA ILE A 127 -7.20 -18.35 26.64
C ILE A 127 -7.72 -19.79 26.52
N ASP A 128 -7.33 -20.69 27.44
CA ASP A 128 -7.77 -22.07 27.43
C ASP A 128 -9.25 -22.22 27.83
N ASP A 129 -9.76 -21.36 28.71
CA ASP A 129 -11.21 -21.29 29.00
C ASP A 129 -12.00 -20.85 27.77
N ILE A 130 -11.51 -19.85 27.04
CA ILE A 130 -12.11 -19.38 25.79
C ILE A 130 -12.10 -20.52 24.76
N LYS A 131 -10.96 -21.18 24.55
CA LYS A 131 -10.82 -22.34 23.65
C LYS A 131 -11.82 -23.43 23.97
N ARG A 132 -11.94 -23.81 25.24
CA ARG A 132 -12.85 -24.86 25.70
C ARG A 132 -14.30 -24.50 25.44
N VAL A 133 -14.73 -23.30 25.83
CA VAL A 133 -16.13 -22.89 25.67
C VAL A 133 -16.51 -22.69 24.21
N VAL A 134 -15.61 -22.12 23.40
CA VAL A 134 -15.82 -22.01 21.95
C VAL A 134 -16.01 -23.39 21.32
N LYS A 135 -15.19 -24.38 21.72
CA LYS A 135 -15.28 -25.76 21.25
C LYS A 135 -16.63 -26.40 21.61
N GLU A 136 -17.10 -26.20 22.84
CA GLU A 136 -18.41 -26.69 23.29
C GLU A 136 -19.55 -26.09 22.43
N VAL A 137 -19.54 -24.77 22.24
CA VAL A 137 -20.56 -24.05 21.44
C VAL A 137 -20.56 -24.52 19.97
N ILE A 138 -19.39 -24.76 19.39
CA ILE A 138 -19.26 -25.28 18.01
C ILE A 138 -19.78 -26.71 17.92
N GLU A 139 -19.41 -27.60 18.85
CA GLU A 139 -19.85 -29.01 18.82
C GLU A 139 -21.37 -29.12 18.97
N GLU A 140 -21.99 -28.29 19.82
CA GLU A 140 -23.44 -28.24 19.99
C GLU A 140 -24.20 -27.74 18.74
N ASN A 141 -23.56 -26.90 17.93
CA ASN A 141 -24.13 -26.36 16.68
C ASN A 141 -23.61 -27.06 15.41
N LYS A 142 -22.80 -28.12 15.55
CA LYS A 142 -22.04 -28.76 14.47
C LYS A 142 -22.88 -29.23 13.30
N SER A 143 -24.03 -29.84 13.55
CA SER A 143 -24.93 -30.32 12.49
C SER A 143 -25.44 -29.18 11.60
N LYS A 144 -25.76 -28.02 12.19
CA LYS A 144 -26.21 -26.82 11.44
C LYS A 144 -25.04 -26.13 10.75
N LEU A 145 -23.85 -26.14 11.35
CA LEU A 145 -22.64 -25.57 10.76
C LEU A 145 -22.18 -26.33 9.52
N ILE A 146 -22.27 -27.66 9.52
CA ILE A 146 -21.94 -28.49 8.36
C ILE A 146 -22.94 -28.25 7.20
N ASP A 147 -24.22 -28.07 7.52
CA ASP A 147 -25.28 -27.87 6.50
C ASP A 147 -25.27 -26.45 5.89
N GLN A 148 -25.09 -25.41 6.72
CA GLN A 148 -25.19 -24.01 6.30
C GLN A 148 -23.83 -23.35 6.01
N GLY A 149 -22.71 -24.00 6.38
CA GLY A 149 -21.37 -23.45 6.26
C GLY A 149 -21.25 -22.08 6.94
N TYR A 150 -20.52 -21.17 6.29
CA TYR A 150 -20.36 -19.78 6.78
C TYR A 150 -21.63 -18.92 6.71
N ASN A 151 -22.75 -19.42 6.18
CA ASN A 151 -24.03 -18.70 6.22
C ASN A 151 -24.73 -18.84 7.58
N PHE A 152 -24.24 -19.71 8.47
CA PHE A 152 -24.74 -19.80 9.83
C PHE A 152 -24.41 -18.54 10.63
N SER A 153 -25.35 -18.04 11.43
CA SER A 153 -25.19 -16.75 12.11
C SER A 153 -24.09 -16.79 13.17
N MET A 154 -22.92 -16.24 12.85
CA MET A 154 -21.78 -16.10 13.76
C MET A 154 -22.16 -15.31 15.04
N ASN A 155 -23.06 -14.34 14.92
CA ASN A 155 -23.53 -13.57 16.07
C ASN A 155 -24.24 -14.46 17.09
N THR A 156 -24.94 -15.52 16.66
CA THR A 156 -25.58 -16.47 17.56
C THR A 156 -24.54 -17.24 18.37
N LEU A 157 -23.49 -17.77 17.72
CA LEU A 157 -22.40 -18.50 18.38
C LEU A 157 -21.63 -17.61 19.36
N ILE A 158 -21.31 -16.38 18.96
CA ILE A 158 -20.60 -15.42 19.82
C ILE A 158 -21.45 -15.05 21.03
N ASN A 159 -22.76 -14.86 20.86
CA ASN A 159 -23.66 -14.55 21.97
C ASN A 159 -23.77 -15.72 22.96
N GLU A 160 -23.80 -16.94 22.47
CA GLU A 160 -23.83 -18.14 23.30
C GLU A 160 -22.52 -18.33 24.09
N ALA A 161 -21.37 -18.15 23.42
CA ALA A 161 -20.07 -18.18 24.08
C ALA A 161 -19.93 -17.03 25.11
N ARG A 162 -20.44 -15.84 24.82
CA ARG A 162 -20.49 -14.71 25.78
C ARG A 162 -21.39 -14.99 26.98
N TYR A 163 -22.48 -15.73 26.79
CA TYR A 163 -23.34 -16.14 27.90
C TYR A 163 -22.59 -17.05 28.88
N ARG A 164 -21.76 -17.97 28.36
CA ARG A 164 -20.96 -18.92 29.16
C ARG A 164 -19.70 -18.27 29.76
N LEU A 165 -19.10 -17.30 29.05
CA LEU A 165 -17.93 -16.55 29.50
C LEU A 165 -18.23 -15.05 29.57
N LYS A 166 -19.07 -14.66 30.54
CA LYS A 166 -19.56 -13.29 30.73
C LYS A 166 -18.44 -12.23 30.80
N TRP A 167 -17.28 -12.60 31.33
CA TRP A 167 -16.15 -11.68 31.57
C TRP A 167 -15.00 -11.83 30.57
N ALA A 168 -15.14 -12.65 29.53
CA ALA A 168 -14.12 -12.83 28.50
C ALA A 168 -13.93 -11.56 27.66
N ASP A 169 -12.70 -11.32 27.22
CA ASP A 169 -12.44 -10.32 26.19
C ASP A 169 -13.18 -10.70 24.89
N GLY A 170 -14.12 -9.86 24.48
CA GLY A 170 -14.95 -10.13 23.31
C GLY A 170 -14.18 -10.22 21.98
N ARG A 171 -12.97 -9.66 21.91
CA ARG A 171 -12.06 -9.81 20.75
C ARG A 171 -11.38 -11.17 20.76
N LEU A 172 -10.86 -11.59 21.92
CA LEU A 172 -10.21 -12.90 22.05
C LEU A 172 -11.22 -14.04 21.80
N LEU A 173 -12.43 -13.88 22.33
CA LEU A 173 -13.52 -14.83 22.12
C LEU A 173 -13.94 -14.93 20.65
N LYS A 174 -14.01 -13.80 19.93
CA LYS A 174 -14.29 -13.79 18.50
C LYS A 174 -13.17 -14.46 17.71
N ASN A 175 -11.91 -14.09 17.97
CA ASN A 175 -10.76 -14.65 17.27
C ASN A 175 -10.68 -16.18 17.42
N GLU A 176 -10.94 -16.69 18.63
CA GLU A 176 -10.93 -18.14 18.87
C GLU A 176 -12.10 -18.85 18.18
N MET A 177 -13.29 -18.23 18.15
CA MET A 177 -14.44 -18.73 17.37
C MET A 177 -14.11 -18.82 15.88
N ASP A 178 -13.49 -17.79 15.32
CA ASP A 178 -13.08 -17.76 13.92
C ASP A 178 -12.07 -18.89 13.62
N ASN A 179 -11.07 -19.10 14.48
CA ASN A 179 -10.07 -20.16 14.32
C ASN A 179 -10.70 -21.57 14.30
N GLN A 180 -11.54 -21.89 15.30
CA GLN A 180 -12.13 -23.23 15.39
C GLN A 180 -13.19 -23.50 14.32
N LEU A 181 -13.88 -22.47 13.83
CA LEU A 181 -14.78 -22.60 12.68
C LEU A 181 -14.01 -22.92 11.39
N VAL A 182 -12.82 -22.33 11.20
CA VAL A 182 -11.92 -22.69 10.08
C VAL A 182 -11.45 -24.15 10.20
N ASP A 183 -11.11 -24.61 11.41
CA ASP A 183 -10.73 -26.01 11.61
C ASP A 183 -11.86 -26.99 11.27
N LEU A 184 -13.13 -26.63 11.56
CA LEU A 184 -14.29 -27.47 11.30
C LEU A 184 -14.77 -27.43 9.84
N LEU A 185 -14.83 -26.24 9.23
CA LEU A 185 -15.46 -26.01 7.92
C LEU A 185 -14.44 -25.87 6.77
N GLY A 186 -13.14 -25.87 7.08
CA GLY A 186 -12.08 -25.51 6.14
C GLY A 186 -11.88 -23.99 6.05
N PRO A 187 -10.83 -23.52 5.35
CA PRO A 187 -10.61 -22.09 5.17
C PRO A 187 -11.83 -21.47 4.47
N ASN A 188 -12.44 -20.50 5.14
CA ASN A 188 -13.32 -19.57 4.45
C ASN A 188 -12.47 -18.88 3.39
N ASP A 189 -12.93 -18.82 2.14
CA ASP A 189 -12.37 -17.88 1.15
C ASP A 189 -12.50 -16.41 1.63
N LEU A 190 -13.14 -16.22 2.79
CA LEU A 190 -13.15 -15.03 3.65
C LEU A 190 -12.42 -15.28 5.01
N GLN A 191 -11.07 -15.41 4.98
CA GLN A 191 -10.05 -14.87 5.93
C GLN A 191 -9.01 -15.86 6.51
N PRO A 192 -7.68 -15.59 6.32
CA PRO A 192 -6.58 -16.09 7.15
C PRO A 192 -6.06 -15.03 8.15
N ASN A 193 -5.71 -15.45 9.38
CA ASN A 193 -5.20 -14.55 10.43
C ASN A 193 -3.67 -14.34 10.35
N THR A 194 -3.28 -13.60 9.33
CA THR A 194 -2.23 -12.56 9.34
C THR A 194 -2.71 -11.57 8.28
N LYS A 195 -3.82 -10.88 8.59
CA LYS A 195 -4.48 -10.04 7.61
C LYS A 195 -3.60 -8.86 7.25
N ILE A 196 -2.87 -9.01 6.14
CA ILE A 196 -2.54 -7.91 5.25
C ILE A 196 -3.88 -7.35 4.80
N HIS A 197 -4.36 -6.28 5.46
CA HIS A 197 -5.59 -5.61 5.05
C HIS A 197 -5.45 -5.17 3.60
N SER A 198 -6.41 -5.56 2.75
CA SER A 198 -6.43 -5.07 1.37
C SER A 198 -6.73 -3.56 1.37
N PHE A 199 -6.27 -2.85 0.33
CA PHE A 199 -6.58 -1.43 0.12
C PHE A 199 -8.06 -1.13 0.33
N ALA A 200 -8.90 -2.04 -0.15
CA ALA A 200 -10.32 -1.87 -0.16
C ALA A 200 -10.98 -2.11 1.22
N GLU A 201 -10.43 -3.00 2.06
CA GLU A 201 -10.89 -3.15 3.47
C GLU A 201 -10.60 -1.91 4.31
N LEU A 202 -9.47 -1.23 4.08
CA LEU A 202 -9.10 0.00 4.80
C LEU A 202 -9.85 1.25 4.29
N VAL A 203 -10.31 1.22 3.05
CA VAL A 203 -10.91 2.39 2.37
C VAL A 203 -12.44 2.30 2.34
N GLY A 204 -13.02 1.11 2.22
CA GLY A 204 -14.47 0.89 2.07
C GLY A 204 -15.31 1.32 3.29
N GLU A 205 -14.77 1.21 4.50
CA GLU A 205 -15.44 1.71 5.71
C GLU A 205 -15.19 3.21 5.96
N ALA A 206 -14.17 3.81 5.34
CA ALA A 206 -13.72 5.17 5.61
C ALA A 206 -14.25 6.22 4.62
N LEU A 207 -14.68 5.81 3.42
CA LEU A 207 -15.23 6.72 2.40
C LEU A 207 -16.75 6.65 2.37
N ASN A 208 -17.41 7.74 2.77
CA ASN A 208 -18.88 7.93 2.68
C ASN A 208 -19.32 8.16 1.21
N PHE A 209 -19.03 7.22 0.32
CA PHE A 209 -19.48 7.28 -1.07
C PHE A 209 -20.97 6.97 -1.20
N HIS A 210 -21.59 7.56 -2.22
CA HIS A 210 -22.99 7.32 -2.55
C HIS A 210 -23.24 5.86 -2.96
N LYS A 211 -24.46 5.38 -2.71
CA LYS A 211 -24.92 4.11 -3.28
C LYS A 211 -25.29 4.30 -4.75
N PRO A 212 -25.17 3.25 -5.60
CA PRO A 212 -25.64 3.30 -6.98
C PRO A 212 -27.08 3.82 -7.08
N GLY A 213 -27.31 4.82 -7.94
CA GLY A 213 -28.61 5.47 -8.11
C GLY A 213 -28.91 6.60 -7.12
N GLU A 214 -28.04 6.84 -6.13
CA GLU A 214 -28.15 7.94 -5.17
C GLU A 214 -27.20 9.11 -5.49
N ASN A 215 -26.82 9.25 -6.77
CA ASN A 215 -25.86 10.26 -7.24
C ASN A 215 -26.21 11.67 -6.76
N TYR A 216 -27.50 11.99 -6.75
CA TYR A 216 -28.07 13.28 -6.34
C TYR A 216 -27.84 13.67 -4.88
N LYS A 217 -27.37 12.75 -4.03
CA LYS A 217 -27.01 13.04 -2.63
C LYS A 217 -25.58 13.59 -2.50
N THR A 218 -24.80 13.55 -3.57
CA THR A 218 -23.39 13.97 -3.55
C THR A 218 -23.25 15.48 -3.71
N GLU A 219 -22.20 16.03 -3.11
CA GLU A 219 -21.94 17.46 -3.12
C GLU A 219 -21.69 17.98 -4.55
N GLY A 220 -22.35 19.06 -4.93
CA GLY A 220 -22.22 19.69 -6.25
C GLY A 220 -22.96 18.97 -7.38
N TYR A 221 -23.68 17.88 -7.10
CA TYR A 221 -24.48 17.20 -8.11
C TYR A 221 -25.71 18.04 -8.50
N VAL A 222 -25.91 18.23 -9.80
CA VAL A 222 -26.98 19.07 -10.34
C VAL A 222 -28.18 18.22 -10.72
N MET A 223 -29.34 18.52 -10.15
CA MET A 223 -30.60 17.88 -10.48
C MET A 223 -31.29 18.60 -11.64
N THR A 224 -31.52 17.86 -12.73
CA THR A 224 -32.35 18.27 -13.86
C THR A 224 -33.73 17.60 -13.79
N PRO A 225 -34.75 18.10 -14.53
CA PRO A 225 -36.05 17.44 -14.59
C PRO A 225 -36.01 15.97 -15.02
N LYS A 226 -35.01 15.56 -15.81
CA LYS A 226 -34.84 14.18 -16.30
C LYS A 226 -34.00 13.30 -15.37
N THR A 227 -33.37 13.86 -14.34
CA THR A 227 -32.37 13.13 -13.54
C THR A 227 -32.95 11.87 -12.90
N LEU A 228 -34.16 11.93 -12.35
CA LEU A 228 -34.79 10.76 -11.71
C LEU A 228 -35.18 9.67 -12.72
N ASP A 229 -35.58 10.04 -13.93
CA ASP A 229 -35.85 9.08 -15.01
C ASP A 229 -34.56 8.40 -15.47
N LEU A 230 -33.49 9.18 -15.68
CA LEU A 230 -32.18 8.69 -16.06
C LEU A 230 -31.57 7.77 -14.99
N MET A 231 -31.75 8.08 -13.70
CA MET A 231 -31.34 7.19 -12.61
C MET A 231 -32.11 5.87 -12.62
N ARG A 232 -33.42 5.89 -12.88
CA ARG A 232 -34.22 4.66 -13.01
C ARG A 232 -33.74 3.79 -14.18
N GLU A 233 -33.43 4.40 -15.32
CA GLU A 233 -32.90 3.68 -16.47
C GLU A 233 -31.50 3.11 -16.19
N HIS A 234 -30.64 3.90 -15.56
CA HIS A 234 -29.32 3.47 -15.10
C HIS A 234 -29.42 2.25 -14.19
N LEU A 235 -30.23 2.30 -13.13
CA LEU A 235 -30.43 1.18 -12.21
C LEU A 235 -30.99 -0.06 -12.91
N LYS A 236 -31.86 0.11 -13.91
CA LYS A 236 -32.37 -1.00 -14.73
C LYS A 236 -31.26 -1.66 -15.55
N LYS A 237 -30.30 -0.88 -16.07
CA LYS A 237 -29.15 -1.38 -16.84
C LYS A 237 -28.10 -2.05 -15.96
N THR A 238 -27.84 -1.49 -14.78
CA THR A 238 -26.73 -1.92 -13.90
C THR A 238 -27.15 -2.89 -12.80
N GLY A 239 -28.44 -3.04 -12.53
CA GLY A 239 -28.94 -3.80 -11.39
C GLY A 239 -28.51 -3.22 -10.04
N GLY A 240 -28.10 -1.94 -9.99
CA GLY A 240 -27.56 -1.33 -8.78
C GLY A 240 -26.13 -1.76 -8.44
N GLN A 241 -25.40 -2.34 -9.39
CA GLN A 241 -24.01 -2.73 -9.21
C GLN A 241 -23.07 -1.51 -9.19
N ILE A 242 -21.97 -1.59 -8.43
CA ILE A 242 -20.87 -0.61 -8.50
C ILE A 242 -20.10 -0.79 -9.80
N ILE A 243 -19.85 0.30 -10.52
CA ILE A 243 -19.12 0.32 -11.79
C ILE A 243 -18.07 1.42 -11.73
N THR A 244 -16.80 1.03 -11.84
CA THR A 244 -15.63 1.92 -11.91
C THR A 244 -14.86 1.72 -13.21
N ARG A 245 -13.80 2.50 -13.42
CA ARG A 245 -12.88 2.31 -14.54
C ARG A 245 -11.46 2.73 -14.18
N PHE A 246 -10.48 2.10 -14.79
CA PHE A 246 -9.12 2.61 -14.86
C PHE A 246 -8.83 3.02 -16.30
N PRO A 247 -8.63 4.34 -16.58
CA PRO A 247 -8.53 4.80 -17.96
C PRO A 247 -7.13 5.34 -18.34
N PRO A 248 -6.10 4.46 -18.49
CA PRO A 248 -4.75 4.90 -18.83
C PRO A 248 -4.60 5.30 -20.30
N GLU A 249 -3.69 6.23 -20.58
CA GLU A 249 -3.21 6.44 -21.94
C GLU A 249 -2.46 5.18 -22.44
N PRO A 250 -2.71 4.70 -23.66
CA PRO A 250 -2.12 3.47 -24.19
C PRO A 250 -0.61 3.57 -24.39
N ASN A 251 -0.07 4.78 -24.52
CA ASN A 251 1.36 5.03 -24.69
C ASN A 251 2.07 5.35 -23.35
N GLY A 252 1.36 5.26 -22.23
CA GLY A 252 1.85 5.63 -20.91
C GLY A 252 2.75 4.56 -20.29
N ILE A 253 3.78 5.01 -19.57
CA ILE A 253 4.56 4.12 -18.69
C ILE A 253 3.92 4.16 -17.31
N LEU A 254 3.34 3.04 -16.88
CA LEU A 254 2.76 2.94 -15.54
C LEU A 254 3.86 3.03 -14.48
N HIS A 255 3.56 3.72 -13.38
CA HIS A 255 4.48 4.01 -12.29
C HIS A 255 3.78 3.84 -10.95
N ILE A 256 4.50 3.95 -9.83
CA ILE A 256 3.95 3.71 -8.49
C ILE A 256 2.66 4.50 -8.19
N GLY A 257 2.56 5.75 -8.65
CA GLY A 257 1.31 6.52 -8.58
C GLY A 257 0.10 5.86 -9.27
N HIS A 258 0.31 5.15 -10.38
CA HIS A 258 -0.72 4.38 -11.05
C HIS A 258 -1.14 3.14 -10.27
N ALA A 259 -0.27 2.55 -9.43
CA ALA A 259 -0.68 1.45 -8.56
C ALA A 259 -1.78 1.89 -7.57
N LYS A 260 -1.76 3.15 -7.10
CA LYS A 260 -2.85 3.71 -6.29
C LYS A 260 -4.14 3.82 -7.10
N ALA A 261 -4.06 4.26 -8.35
CA ALA A 261 -5.22 4.35 -9.25
C ALA A 261 -5.83 2.98 -9.56
N ILE A 262 -5.00 1.98 -9.83
CA ILE A 262 -5.41 0.59 -10.07
C ILE A 262 -6.06 0.01 -8.80
N ASN A 263 -5.37 0.08 -7.66
CA ASN A 263 -5.90 -0.42 -6.39
C ASN A 263 -7.20 0.26 -6.00
N PHE A 264 -7.36 1.56 -6.28
CA PHE A 264 -8.59 2.24 -5.96
C PHE A 264 -9.75 1.85 -6.88
N ASN A 265 -9.57 1.93 -8.19
CA ASN A 265 -10.65 1.64 -9.13
C ASN A 265 -11.06 0.16 -9.11
N PHE A 266 -10.09 -0.75 -9.25
CA PHE A 266 -10.38 -2.19 -9.24
C PHE A 266 -10.70 -2.70 -7.83
N GLY A 267 -9.95 -2.24 -6.82
CA GLY A 267 -10.18 -2.67 -5.44
C GLY A 267 -11.53 -2.22 -4.91
N TYR A 268 -11.96 -0.98 -5.17
CA TYR A 268 -13.27 -0.47 -4.75
C TYR A 268 -14.42 -1.22 -5.41
N ALA A 269 -14.31 -1.55 -6.71
CA ALA A 269 -15.28 -2.42 -7.36
C ALA A 269 -15.31 -3.80 -6.70
N LYS A 270 -14.14 -4.45 -6.51
CA LYS A 270 -14.03 -5.81 -5.98
C LYS A 270 -14.70 -5.98 -4.60
N ILE A 271 -14.51 -5.06 -3.66
CA ILE A 271 -15.11 -5.20 -2.31
C ILE A 271 -16.63 -4.95 -2.27
N ASN A 272 -17.14 -4.19 -3.23
CA ASN A 272 -18.56 -3.87 -3.30
C ASN A 272 -19.28 -4.77 -4.32
N ASN A 273 -18.70 -5.93 -4.67
CA ASN A 273 -19.21 -6.86 -5.67
C ASN A 273 -19.55 -6.18 -7.02
N GLY A 274 -18.75 -5.18 -7.37
CA GLY A 274 -18.84 -4.38 -8.58
C GLY A 274 -17.94 -4.85 -9.70
N ILE A 275 -17.92 -4.08 -10.79
CA ILE A 275 -17.08 -4.28 -11.96
C ILE A 275 -16.21 -3.05 -12.24
N CYS A 276 -15.05 -3.27 -12.85
CA CYS A 276 -14.13 -2.22 -13.25
C CYS A 276 -13.72 -2.41 -14.71
N TYR A 277 -13.91 -1.37 -15.53
CA TYR A 277 -13.43 -1.32 -16.90
C TYR A 277 -11.93 -0.98 -16.95
N LEU A 278 -11.19 -1.60 -17.88
CA LEU A 278 -9.91 -1.06 -18.34
C LEU A 278 -10.18 -0.32 -19.65
N ARG A 279 -10.20 1.02 -19.62
CA ARG A 279 -10.55 1.84 -20.79
C ARG A 279 -9.33 2.58 -21.32
N TYR A 280 -8.73 2.14 -22.40
CA TYR A 280 -7.62 2.88 -22.99
C TYR A 280 -8.08 4.27 -23.46
N ASP A 281 -7.38 5.31 -23.02
CA ASP A 281 -7.58 6.68 -23.51
C ASP A 281 -6.77 6.91 -24.79
N ASP A 282 -7.28 6.39 -25.89
CA ASP A 282 -6.74 6.54 -27.23
C ASP A 282 -7.36 7.76 -27.97
N THR A 283 -7.82 8.79 -27.24
CA THR A 283 -8.38 10.01 -27.87
C THR A 283 -7.39 10.82 -28.69
N ASN A 284 -6.11 10.49 -28.61
CA ASN A 284 -5.05 11.18 -29.30
C ASN A 284 -4.41 10.24 -30.35
N PRO A 285 -4.50 10.54 -31.65
CA PRO A 285 -3.84 9.75 -32.68
C PRO A 285 -2.33 9.95 -32.58
N GLU A 286 -1.67 9.06 -31.86
CA GLU A 286 -0.21 8.97 -31.78
C GLU A 286 0.27 7.63 -32.35
N LYS A 287 1.56 7.52 -32.65
CA LYS A 287 2.15 6.21 -32.97
C LYS A 287 2.13 5.36 -31.71
N GLU A 288 1.16 4.46 -31.63
CA GLU A 288 1.04 3.53 -30.52
C GLU A 288 1.89 2.29 -30.78
N GLU A 289 2.65 1.86 -29.77
CA GLU A 289 3.38 0.60 -29.82
C GLU A 289 2.61 -0.44 -29.01
N GLU A 290 2.25 -1.56 -29.64
CA GLU A 290 1.47 -2.66 -29.04
C GLU A 290 2.04 -3.11 -27.67
N LYS A 291 3.36 -3.02 -27.50
CA LYS A 291 4.05 -3.36 -26.24
C LYS A 291 3.54 -2.59 -25.01
N PHE A 292 3.06 -1.36 -25.17
CA PHE A 292 2.54 -0.57 -24.05
C PHE A 292 1.12 -1.00 -23.67
N PHE A 293 0.29 -1.36 -24.66
CA PHE A 293 -1.02 -1.95 -24.41
C PHE A 293 -0.91 -3.23 -23.59
N THR A 294 -0.10 -4.18 -24.08
CA THR A 294 0.13 -5.45 -23.40
C THR A 294 0.76 -5.24 -22.02
N GLY A 295 1.73 -4.32 -21.91
CA GLY A 295 2.37 -3.98 -20.64
C GLY A 295 1.39 -3.44 -19.59
N ILE A 296 0.42 -2.60 -19.98
CA ILE A 296 -0.60 -2.07 -19.05
C ILE A 296 -1.48 -3.19 -18.50
N ILE A 297 -2.02 -4.05 -19.35
CA ILE A 297 -2.90 -5.14 -18.90
C ILE A 297 -2.12 -6.17 -18.06
N ASP A 298 -0.87 -6.47 -18.43
CA ASP A 298 0.00 -7.35 -17.67
C ASP A 298 0.28 -6.82 -16.26
N ILE A 299 0.41 -5.50 -16.10
CA ILE A 299 0.60 -4.87 -14.79
C ILE A 299 -0.69 -4.91 -13.96
N VAL A 300 -1.86 -4.68 -14.57
CA VAL A 300 -3.15 -4.81 -13.88
C VAL A 300 -3.33 -6.24 -13.36
N LYS A 301 -3.05 -7.24 -14.19
CA LYS A 301 -3.08 -8.67 -13.82
C LYS A 301 -2.05 -9.03 -12.77
N TRP A 302 -0.83 -8.52 -12.91
CA TRP A 302 0.25 -8.74 -11.94
C TRP A 302 -0.13 -8.22 -10.56
N LEU A 303 -0.83 -7.08 -10.46
CA LEU A 303 -1.34 -6.56 -9.19
C LEU A 303 -2.57 -7.33 -8.64
N GLY A 304 -3.01 -8.40 -9.30
CA GLY A 304 -4.08 -9.28 -8.83
C GLY A 304 -5.49 -8.82 -9.19
N TYR A 305 -5.64 -7.98 -10.22
CA TYR A 305 -6.92 -7.48 -10.72
C TYR A 305 -7.17 -7.96 -12.15
N GLU A 306 -8.43 -8.26 -12.47
CA GLU A 306 -8.87 -8.60 -13.83
C GLU A 306 -9.90 -7.56 -14.29
N PRO A 307 -9.75 -6.96 -15.48
CA PRO A 307 -10.78 -6.11 -16.06
C PRO A 307 -12.06 -6.88 -16.36
N TYR A 308 -13.21 -6.30 -16.00
CA TYR A 308 -14.51 -6.82 -16.44
C TYR A 308 -14.60 -6.81 -17.98
N LYS A 309 -14.15 -5.71 -18.57
CA LYS A 309 -14.05 -5.52 -20.01
C LYS A 309 -12.92 -4.55 -20.33
N VAL A 310 -12.24 -4.79 -21.44
CA VAL A 310 -11.29 -3.85 -22.04
C VAL A 310 -12.02 -3.05 -23.11
N THR A 311 -12.04 -1.72 -22.98
CA THR A 311 -12.68 -0.79 -23.91
C THR A 311 -11.68 0.28 -24.34
N HIS A 312 -12.01 1.02 -25.39
CA HIS A 312 -11.22 2.13 -25.91
C HIS A 312 -12.09 3.37 -25.97
N ALA A 313 -11.52 4.55 -25.72
CA ALA A 313 -12.25 5.78 -25.91
C ALA A 313 -12.76 5.94 -27.35
N SER A 314 -11.97 5.45 -28.32
CA SER A 314 -12.31 5.42 -29.74
C SER A 314 -13.47 4.50 -30.12
N ASP A 315 -13.86 3.54 -29.27
CA ASP A 315 -15.06 2.72 -29.47
C ASP A 315 -16.34 3.57 -29.50
N HIS A 316 -16.27 4.81 -29.01
CA HIS A 316 -17.40 5.71 -28.86
C HIS A 316 -17.34 6.96 -29.76
N PHE A 317 -16.34 7.09 -30.65
CA PHE A 317 -16.18 8.29 -31.49
C PHE A 317 -17.42 8.63 -32.32
N ASP A 318 -18.13 7.65 -32.88
CA ASP A 318 -19.37 7.90 -33.62
C ASP A 318 -20.43 8.56 -32.73
N GLN A 319 -20.66 8.04 -31.52
CA GLN A 319 -21.64 8.59 -30.58
C GLN A 319 -21.21 9.95 -30.02
N LEU A 320 -19.93 10.12 -29.71
CA LEU A 320 -19.35 11.38 -29.27
C LEU A 320 -19.50 12.47 -30.34
N TYR A 321 -19.41 12.12 -31.62
CA TYR A 321 -19.59 13.05 -32.72
C TYR A 321 -21.05 13.48 -32.86
N GLU A 322 -22.00 12.55 -32.76
CA GLU A 322 -23.43 12.90 -32.79
C GLU A 322 -23.84 13.75 -31.60
N TRP A 323 -23.31 13.49 -30.40
CA TRP A 323 -23.52 14.38 -29.25
C TRP A 323 -22.89 15.76 -29.40
N ALA A 324 -21.77 15.86 -30.12
CA ALA A 324 -21.18 17.16 -30.43
C ALA A 324 -22.09 17.99 -31.34
N LYS A 325 -22.71 17.35 -32.34
CA LYS A 325 -23.73 17.99 -33.19
C LYS A 325 -24.96 18.40 -32.39
N GLU A 326 -25.42 17.55 -31.47
CA GLU A 326 -26.55 17.86 -30.59
C GLU A 326 -26.26 19.09 -29.70
N LEU A 327 -25.04 19.22 -29.15
CA LEU A 327 -24.65 20.44 -28.43
C LEU A 327 -24.72 21.68 -29.32
N ILE A 328 -24.29 21.59 -30.58
CA ILE A 328 -24.42 22.71 -31.53
C ILE A 328 -25.90 23.03 -31.79
N HIS A 329 -26.74 22.02 -32.00
CA HIS A 329 -28.19 22.20 -32.19
C HIS A 329 -28.86 22.90 -31.01
N ARG A 330 -28.40 22.63 -29.78
CA ARG A 330 -28.87 23.28 -28.55
C ARG A 330 -28.28 24.67 -28.30
N ASP A 331 -27.45 25.19 -29.22
CA ASP A 331 -26.64 26.41 -29.03
C ASP A 331 -25.72 26.36 -27.80
N LEU A 332 -25.22 25.16 -27.49
CA LEU A 332 -24.29 24.89 -26.38
C LEU A 332 -22.87 24.57 -26.86
N ALA A 333 -22.62 24.60 -28.16
CA ALA A 333 -21.29 24.50 -28.75
C ALA A 333 -21.22 25.27 -30.08
N TYR A 334 -20.02 25.72 -30.44
CA TYR A 334 -19.79 26.47 -31.68
C TYR A 334 -18.38 26.19 -32.24
N VAL A 335 -18.22 26.34 -33.55
CA VAL A 335 -16.90 26.26 -34.18
C VAL A 335 -16.16 27.58 -34.02
N CYS A 336 -14.86 27.52 -33.71
CA CYS A 336 -14.01 28.67 -33.41
C CYS A 336 -12.72 28.62 -34.21
N HIS A 337 -12.25 29.77 -34.71
CA HIS A 337 -10.99 29.91 -35.45
C HIS A 337 -9.90 30.66 -34.67
N GLN A 338 -10.09 30.89 -33.37
CA GLN A 338 -9.01 31.39 -32.51
C GLN A 338 -7.87 30.37 -32.49
N LYS A 339 -6.65 30.87 -32.57
CA LYS A 339 -5.45 30.04 -32.54
C LYS A 339 -5.17 29.59 -31.11
N GLY A 340 -4.48 28.46 -30.96
CA GLY A 340 -4.14 27.91 -29.64
C GLY A 340 -3.32 28.86 -28.75
N GLU A 341 -2.58 29.81 -29.32
CA GLU A 341 -1.84 30.84 -28.57
C GLU A 341 -2.77 31.86 -27.92
N GLU A 342 -3.87 32.22 -28.59
CA GLU A 342 -4.90 33.14 -28.09
C GLU A 342 -5.75 32.52 -26.97
N LEU A 343 -5.73 31.19 -26.88
CA LEU A 343 -6.43 30.40 -25.87
C LEU A 343 -5.59 30.14 -24.60
N LYS A 344 -4.32 30.60 -24.57
CA LYS A 344 -3.41 30.43 -23.42
C LYS A 344 -3.46 31.64 -22.49
N GLY A 345 -3.48 31.40 -21.18
CA GLY A 345 -3.42 32.44 -20.14
C GLY A 345 -4.72 32.57 -19.35
N HIS A 346 -4.74 33.47 -18.37
CA HIS A 346 -5.89 33.69 -17.47
C HIS A 346 -6.95 34.64 -18.07
N ASN A 347 -6.58 35.48 -19.03
CA ASN A 347 -7.46 36.44 -19.70
C ASN A 347 -7.68 36.03 -21.16
N VAL A 348 -8.33 34.89 -21.39
CA VAL A 348 -8.68 34.44 -22.75
C VAL A 348 -9.79 35.35 -23.28
N PRO A 349 -9.58 36.08 -24.40
CA PRO A 349 -10.63 36.91 -24.98
C PRO A 349 -11.79 36.05 -25.46
N GLU A 350 -13.01 36.55 -25.29
CA GLU A 350 -14.22 35.91 -25.83
C GLU A 350 -14.05 35.67 -27.33
N SER A 351 -14.43 34.48 -27.78
CA SER A 351 -14.29 34.16 -29.20
C SER A 351 -15.18 35.07 -30.04
N PRO A 352 -14.64 35.72 -31.10
CA PRO A 352 -15.45 36.47 -32.07
C PRO A 352 -16.56 35.63 -32.71
N TRP A 353 -16.46 34.31 -32.59
CA TRP A 353 -17.32 33.32 -33.23
C TRP A 353 -18.31 32.65 -32.27
N ARG A 354 -18.32 33.04 -30.99
CA ARG A 354 -19.18 32.42 -29.96
C ARG A 354 -20.68 32.50 -30.24
N TYR A 355 -21.11 33.54 -30.95
CA TYR A 355 -22.51 33.80 -31.27
C TYR A 355 -22.84 33.59 -32.75
N ARG A 356 -22.00 32.85 -33.48
CA ARG A 356 -22.31 32.51 -34.88
C ARG A 356 -23.59 31.66 -34.96
N PRO A 357 -24.37 31.73 -36.06
CA PRO A 357 -25.57 30.92 -36.22
C PRO A 357 -25.32 29.42 -36.08
N ILE A 358 -26.27 28.70 -35.50
CA ILE A 358 -26.22 27.24 -35.28
C ILE A 358 -25.90 26.50 -36.60
N GLN A 359 -26.58 26.86 -37.70
CA GLN A 359 -26.39 26.23 -39.01
C GLN A 359 -24.97 26.42 -39.56
N GLU A 360 -24.35 27.58 -39.29
CA GLU A 360 -22.97 27.84 -39.68
C GLU A 360 -22.01 26.94 -38.90
N SER A 361 -22.19 26.80 -37.58
CA SER A 361 -21.39 25.88 -36.76
C SER A 361 -21.54 24.42 -37.19
N LEU A 362 -22.75 23.96 -37.54
CA LEU A 362 -22.99 22.60 -38.02
C LEU A 362 -22.24 22.32 -39.32
N GLN A 363 -22.38 23.22 -40.31
CA GLN A 363 -21.69 23.07 -41.59
C GLN A 363 -20.17 23.08 -41.41
N LEU A 364 -19.64 23.99 -40.60
CA LEU A 364 -18.21 24.09 -40.36
C LEU A 364 -17.67 22.88 -39.58
N PHE A 365 -18.44 22.30 -38.66
CA PHE A 365 -18.02 21.10 -37.95
C PHE A 365 -18.01 19.87 -38.87
N GLU A 366 -18.96 19.78 -39.82
CA GLU A 366 -18.94 18.78 -40.89
C GLU A 366 -17.74 18.99 -41.83
N ASP A 367 -17.41 20.24 -42.16
CA ASP A 367 -16.23 20.59 -42.96
C ASP A 367 -14.92 20.24 -42.25
N MET A 368 -14.84 20.41 -40.92
CA MET A 368 -13.73 19.94 -40.10
C MET A 368 -13.57 18.42 -40.19
N LYS A 369 -14.67 17.66 -40.09
CA LYS A 369 -14.66 16.18 -40.23
C LYS A 369 -14.24 15.72 -41.62
N HIS A 370 -14.57 16.48 -42.66
CA HIS A 370 -14.15 16.22 -44.05
C HIS A 370 -12.75 16.75 -44.38
N GLY A 371 -12.00 17.25 -43.39
CA GLY A 371 -10.62 17.65 -43.56
C GLY A 371 -10.43 18.91 -44.42
N LYS A 372 -11.40 19.85 -44.43
CA LYS A 372 -11.30 21.11 -45.17
C LYS A 372 -10.46 22.20 -44.47
N PHE A 373 -9.94 21.93 -43.27
CA PHE A 373 -9.19 22.87 -42.43
C PHE A 373 -7.89 22.23 -41.95
N ALA A 374 -6.79 22.98 -41.95
CA ALA A 374 -5.53 22.49 -41.41
C ALA A 374 -5.56 22.34 -39.88
N GLU A 375 -4.58 21.62 -39.31
CA GLU A 375 -4.48 21.46 -37.86
C GLU A 375 -4.39 22.82 -37.16
N GLY A 376 -5.29 23.05 -36.20
CA GLY A 376 -5.34 24.29 -35.43
C GLY A 376 -6.08 25.46 -36.09
N GLU A 377 -6.58 25.33 -37.33
CA GLU A 377 -7.37 26.38 -37.99
C GLU A 377 -8.81 26.48 -37.47
N ALA A 378 -9.35 25.38 -36.96
CA ALA A 378 -10.69 25.33 -36.39
C ALA A 378 -10.76 24.36 -35.20
N THR A 379 -11.61 24.71 -34.23
CA THR A 379 -11.91 23.88 -33.05
C THR A 379 -13.40 23.92 -32.77
N LEU A 380 -13.97 22.84 -32.25
CA LEU A 380 -15.30 22.89 -31.64
C LEU A 380 -15.14 23.24 -30.16
N ARG A 381 -15.85 24.25 -29.68
CA ARG A 381 -15.81 24.68 -28.28
C ARG A 381 -17.18 24.54 -27.64
N MET A 382 -17.21 24.08 -26.40
CA MET A 382 -18.39 24.13 -25.54
C MET A 382 -18.68 25.58 -25.17
N LYS A 383 -19.94 26.00 -25.14
CA LYS A 383 -20.36 27.38 -24.86
C LYS A 383 -20.74 27.53 -23.39
N CYS A 384 -19.73 27.63 -22.52
CA CYS A 384 -19.92 27.69 -21.06
C CYS A 384 -18.72 28.34 -20.36
N VAL A 385 -18.95 28.85 -19.15
CA VAL A 385 -17.90 29.37 -18.26
C VAL A 385 -17.67 28.36 -17.15
N MET A 386 -16.43 27.91 -17.00
CA MET A 386 -16.04 26.97 -15.94
C MET A 386 -15.86 27.67 -14.59
N GLU A 387 -15.89 26.90 -13.49
CA GLU A 387 -15.73 27.43 -12.13
C GLU A 387 -14.39 28.16 -11.92
N ASP A 388 -13.33 27.74 -12.61
CA ASP A 388 -12.01 28.38 -12.59
C ASP A 388 -11.92 29.62 -13.49
N GLY A 389 -13.04 30.03 -14.10
CA GLY A 389 -13.14 31.16 -15.02
C GLY A 389 -12.75 30.82 -16.46
N LYS A 390 -12.35 29.57 -16.75
CA LYS A 390 -12.00 29.18 -18.12
C LYS A 390 -13.23 29.25 -19.02
N LEU A 391 -13.14 30.10 -20.05
CA LEU A 391 -14.22 30.30 -21.02
C LEU A 391 -14.13 29.27 -22.16
N ASP A 392 -15.27 28.66 -22.44
CA ASP A 392 -15.55 27.83 -23.60
C ASP A 392 -14.46 26.80 -23.92
N PRO A 393 -14.32 25.71 -23.14
CA PRO A 393 -13.27 24.72 -23.39
C PRO A 393 -13.48 23.98 -24.73
N VAL A 394 -12.36 23.56 -25.32
CA VAL A 394 -12.34 22.83 -26.59
C VAL A 394 -12.90 21.43 -26.40
N ALA A 395 -13.90 21.07 -27.21
CA ALA A 395 -14.46 19.73 -27.33
C ALA A 395 -13.76 18.92 -28.42
N TYR A 396 -13.48 19.50 -29.60
CA TYR A 396 -12.79 18.82 -30.71
C TYR A 396 -11.65 19.64 -31.29
N ARG A 397 -10.60 18.92 -31.73
CA ARG A 397 -9.43 19.46 -32.44
C ARG A 397 -9.20 18.68 -33.72
N ILE A 398 -8.61 19.33 -34.73
CA ILE A 398 -8.20 18.67 -35.97
C ILE A 398 -6.81 18.05 -35.78
N LYS A 399 -6.66 16.78 -36.19
CA LYS A 399 -5.38 16.07 -36.33
C LYS A 399 -5.44 15.14 -37.53
N TYR A 400 -4.42 15.14 -38.37
CA TYR A 400 -4.32 14.24 -39.53
C TYR A 400 -3.42 13.03 -39.28
N ALA A 401 -2.90 12.88 -38.07
CA ALA A 401 -2.16 11.68 -37.69
C ALA A 401 -3.07 10.44 -37.75
N HIS A 402 -2.51 9.34 -38.25
CA HIS A 402 -3.19 8.04 -38.31
C HIS A 402 -3.52 7.52 -36.91
N HIS A 403 -4.76 7.09 -36.67
CA HIS A 403 -5.17 6.51 -35.40
C HIS A 403 -5.03 4.99 -35.42
N ALA A 404 -4.38 4.41 -34.41
CA ALA A 404 -4.06 2.98 -34.37
C ALA A 404 -5.29 2.06 -34.56
N LYS A 405 -6.41 2.39 -33.90
CA LYS A 405 -7.66 1.63 -34.00
C LYS A 405 -8.59 2.02 -35.16
N THR A 406 -8.83 3.31 -35.37
CA THR A 406 -9.85 3.81 -36.31
C THR A 406 -9.29 4.20 -37.68
N GLY A 407 -7.97 4.08 -37.87
CA GLY A 407 -7.26 4.43 -39.09
C GLY A 407 -7.44 5.90 -39.44
N ASP A 408 -7.74 6.16 -40.71
CA ASP A 408 -7.97 7.52 -41.25
C ASP A 408 -9.46 7.88 -41.35
N LYS A 409 -10.34 7.13 -40.66
CA LYS A 409 -11.80 7.43 -40.62
C LYS A 409 -12.08 8.82 -40.05
N TRP A 410 -11.23 9.29 -39.14
CA TRP A 410 -11.39 10.56 -38.44
C TRP A 410 -10.16 11.45 -38.64
N CYS A 411 -10.38 12.73 -38.90
CA CYS A 411 -9.36 13.79 -38.81
C CYS A 411 -9.70 14.84 -37.75
N ILE A 412 -10.77 14.63 -37.00
CA ILE A 412 -11.15 15.41 -35.82
C ILE A 412 -11.24 14.49 -34.63
N TYR A 413 -10.71 14.92 -33.50
CA TYR A 413 -10.62 14.10 -32.29
C TYR A 413 -11.15 14.86 -31.09
N PRO A 414 -12.01 14.22 -30.27
CA PRO A 414 -12.50 14.84 -29.06
C PRO A 414 -11.37 15.02 -28.04
N THR A 415 -11.51 16.01 -27.16
CA THR A 415 -10.56 16.24 -26.07
C THR A 415 -10.83 15.31 -24.89
N TYR A 416 -9.85 15.21 -23.99
CA TYR A 416 -9.95 14.42 -22.75
C TYR A 416 -11.21 14.78 -21.95
N ASP A 417 -11.46 16.08 -21.72
CA ASP A 417 -12.57 16.56 -20.89
C ASP A 417 -13.93 16.22 -21.49
N TYR A 418 -14.04 16.28 -22.82
CA TYR A 418 -15.24 15.89 -23.54
C TYR A 418 -15.46 14.37 -23.49
N THR A 419 -14.41 13.60 -23.75
CA THR A 419 -14.49 12.16 -23.97
C THR A 419 -14.74 11.40 -22.68
N HIS A 420 -13.94 11.64 -21.64
CA HIS A 420 -14.01 10.82 -20.43
C HIS A 420 -15.36 10.96 -19.72
N CYS A 421 -15.90 12.17 -19.67
CA CYS A 421 -17.21 12.43 -19.11
C CYS A 421 -18.32 11.66 -19.82
N LEU A 422 -18.36 11.76 -21.15
CA LEU A 422 -19.42 11.13 -21.94
C LEU A 422 -19.26 9.61 -22.03
N ASN A 423 -18.03 9.10 -22.10
CA ASN A 423 -17.79 7.67 -22.07
C ASN A 423 -18.17 7.06 -20.72
N ASP A 424 -17.99 7.78 -19.61
CA ASP A 424 -18.46 7.32 -18.30
C ASP A 424 -19.99 7.20 -18.26
N SER A 425 -20.69 8.12 -18.92
CA SER A 425 -22.15 8.04 -19.08
C SER A 425 -22.56 6.81 -19.90
N ILE A 426 -21.89 6.56 -21.04
CA ILE A 426 -22.13 5.40 -21.91
C ILE A 426 -21.93 4.09 -21.14
N GLU A 427 -20.83 3.97 -20.42
CA GLU A 427 -20.45 2.76 -19.67
C GLU A 427 -21.18 2.63 -18.33
N ASN A 428 -22.09 3.57 -18.00
CA ASN A 428 -22.85 3.61 -16.75
C ASN A 428 -21.96 3.56 -15.50
N ILE A 429 -20.82 4.25 -15.54
CA ILE A 429 -19.90 4.35 -14.41
C ILE A 429 -20.64 4.96 -13.22
N THR A 430 -20.61 4.33 -12.05
CA THR A 430 -21.20 4.88 -10.83
C THR A 430 -20.20 5.77 -10.10
N HIS A 431 -18.94 5.31 -10.02
CA HIS A 431 -17.88 6.00 -9.30
C HIS A 431 -16.73 6.32 -10.25
N SER A 432 -16.69 7.57 -10.70
CA SER A 432 -15.63 8.10 -11.56
C SER A 432 -14.47 8.61 -10.68
N LEU A 433 -13.52 7.72 -10.37
CA LEU A 433 -12.43 8.01 -9.44
C LEU A 433 -11.20 8.54 -10.19
N CYS A 434 -10.78 9.76 -9.90
CA CYS A 434 -9.66 10.43 -10.58
C CYS A 434 -8.76 11.17 -9.59
N THR A 435 -7.61 11.68 -10.05
CA THR A 435 -6.71 12.43 -9.16
C THR A 435 -7.15 13.90 -9.02
N LYS A 436 -6.76 14.55 -7.92
CA LYS A 436 -7.14 15.93 -7.57
C LYS A 436 -6.81 16.99 -8.63
N GLU A 437 -5.86 16.73 -9.51
CA GLU A 437 -5.53 17.62 -10.63
C GLU A 437 -6.73 17.84 -11.58
N PHE A 438 -7.75 16.98 -11.52
CA PHE A 438 -8.97 17.09 -12.31
C PHE A 438 -10.15 17.70 -11.55
N GLN A 439 -9.96 18.13 -10.30
CA GLN A 439 -11.03 18.68 -9.46
C GLN A 439 -11.69 19.93 -10.07
N SER A 440 -10.89 20.85 -10.63
CA SER A 440 -11.43 22.05 -11.28
C SER A 440 -12.26 21.74 -12.53
N ARG A 441 -12.19 20.51 -13.03
CA ARG A 441 -12.94 20.03 -14.21
C ARG A 441 -14.26 19.37 -13.84
N ARG A 442 -14.58 19.20 -12.56
CA ARG A 442 -15.82 18.55 -12.12
C ARG A 442 -17.08 19.29 -12.55
N SER A 443 -17.06 20.62 -12.51
CA SER A 443 -18.16 21.44 -13.05
C SER A 443 -18.35 21.23 -14.55
N SER A 444 -17.26 21.15 -15.32
CA SER A 444 -17.32 20.83 -16.75
C SER A 444 -17.91 19.44 -17.02
N TYR A 445 -17.59 18.48 -16.15
CA TYR A 445 -18.07 17.12 -16.22
C TYR A 445 -19.60 17.08 -16.01
N TYR A 446 -20.11 17.67 -14.94
CA TYR A 446 -21.56 17.71 -14.69
C TYR A 446 -22.31 18.54 -15.72
N TRP A 447 -21.75 19.67 -16.15
CA TRP A 447 -22.35 20.50 -17.19
C TRP A 447 -22.58 19.71 -18.48
N LEU A 448 -21.59 18.94 -18.93
CA LEU A 448 -21.66 18.24 -20.21
C LEU A 448 -22.74 17.15 -20.23
N CYS A 449 -22.83 16.31 -19.19
CA CYS A 449 -23.90 15.32 -19.06
C CYS A 449 -25.28 15.98 -19.01
N ASN A 450 -25.42 17.06 -18.24
CA ASN A 450 -26.70 17.76 -18.09
C ASN A 450 -27.13 18.49 -19.37
N ALA A 451 -26.18 19.10 -20.10
CA ALA A 451 -26.42 19.78 -21.37
C ALA A 451 -27.04 18.84 -22.42
N LEU A 452 -26.68 17.56 -22.38
CA LEU A 452 -27.14 16.51 -23.29
C LEU A 452 -28.29 15.66 -22.71
N ASP A 453 -28.73 15.94 -21.48
CA ASP A 453 -29.71 15.12 -20.74
C ASP A 453 -29.31 13.64 -20.61
N LEU A 454 -28.04 13.38 -20.30
CA LEU A 454 -27.51 12.02 -20.15
C LEU A 454 -27.40 11.62 -18.68
N TYR A 455 -27.29 10.31 -18.42
CA TYR A 455 -26.90 9.81 -17.11
C TYR A 455 -25.58 10.47 -16.68
N CYS A 456 -25.54 11.04 -15.47
CA CYS A 456 -24.37 11.77 -14.99
C CYS A 456 -23.69 10.97 -13.85
N PRO A 457 -22.54 10.34 -14.12
CA PRO A 457 -21.72 9.69 -13.10
C PRO A 457 -21.25 10.68 -12.02
N VAL A 458 -20.96 10.17 -10.82
CA VAL A 458 -20.33 11.01 -9.78
C VAL A 458 -18.81 10.93 -9.91
N GLN A 459 -18.18 12.10 -10.06
CA GLN A 459 -16.74 12.23 -10.02
C GLN A 459 -16.24 12.40 -8.59
N TRP A 460 -15.28 11.58 -8.20
CA TRP A 460 -14.56 11.68 -6.94
C TRP A 460 -13.08 11.83 -7.19
N GLU A 461 -12.47 12.80 -6.52
CA GLU A 461 -11.04 13.02 -6.60
C GLU A 461 -10.29 12.37 -5.44
N TYR A 462 -9.02 12.01 -5.66
CA TYR A 462 -8.10 11.63 -4.60
C TYR A 462 -6.72 12.23 -4.81
N GLY A 463 -5.97 12.36 -3.72
CA GLY A 463 -4.62 12.87 -3.72
C GLY A 463 -3.66 11.97 -4.48
N ARG A 464 -2.92 12.57 -5.42
CA ARG A 464 -1.84 11.91 -6.16
C ARG A 464 -0.77 11.41 -5.19
N LEU A 465 -0.25 10.23 -5.50
CA LEU A 465 0.89 9.62 -4.83
C LEU A 465 2.18 9.94 -5.60
N ASN A 466 3.13 10.58 -4.93
CA ASN A 466 4.49 10.81 -5.42
C ASN A 466 5.50 10.30 -4.40
N LEU A 467 6.67 9.87 -4.86
CA LEU A 467 7.78 9.46 -4.00
C LEU A 467 8.97 10.40 -4.14
N GLN A 468 9.62 10.70 -3.02
CA GLN A 468 10.90 11.39 -3.01
C GLN A 468 11.98 10.56 -3.72
N TYR A 469 13.03 11.22 -4.23
CA TYR A 469 14.14 10.61 -4.96
C TYR A 469 13.72 9.92 -6.27
N THR A 470 12.61 10.36 -6.87
CA THR A 470 12.09 9.77 -8.11
C THR A 470 11.69 10.82 -9.13
N VAL A 471 11.74 10.43 -10.41
CA VAL A 471 11.07 11.13 -11.50
C VAL A 471 10.23 10.11 -12.26
N VAL A 472 8.94 10.41 -12.49
CA VAL A 472 7.99 9.43 -13.05
C VAL A 472 7.40 9.84 -14.40
N SER A 473 7.73 11.03 -14.90
CA SER A 473 7.22 11.48 -16.21
C SER A 473 7.92 10.75 -17.36
N LYS A 474 7.15 10.28 -18.35
CA LYS A 474 7.66 9.61 -19.57
C LYS A 474 8.81 10.38 -20.23
N ARG A 475 8.62 11.70 -20.43
CA ARG A 475 9.64 12.57 -21.06
C ARG A 475 10.97 12.60 -20.29
N LYS A 476 10.95 12.48 -18.95
CA LYS A 476 12.17 12.47 -18.14
C LYS A 476 12.83 11.11 -18.09
N ILE A 477 12.04 10.03 -18.03
CA ILE A 477 12.56 8.66 -18.11
C ILE A 477 13.27 8.45 -19.45
N VAL A 478 12.67 8.88 -20.56
CA VAL A 478 13.32 8.85 -21.88
C VAL A 478 14.66 9.59 -21.87
N LYS A 479 14.73 10.79 -21.26
CA LYS A 479 16.01 11.50 -21.11
C LYS A 479 17.04 10.74 -20.28
N LEU A 480 16.64 10.03 -19.22
CA LEU A 480 17.56 9.20 -18.43
C LEU A 480 18.14 8.05 -19.28
N ILE A 481 17.31 7.45 -20.15
CA ILE A 481 17.74 6.39 -21.08
C ILE A 481 18.68 6.96 -22.15
N GLU A 482 18.31 8.07 -22.80
CA GLU A 482 19.11 8.72 -23.84
C GLU A 482 20.49 9.17 -23.33
N ASN A 483 20.59 9.51 -22.04
CA ASN A 483 21.86 9.89 -21.38
C ASN A 483 22.59 8.69 -20.75
N ASN A 484 22.17 7.45 -21.01
CA ASN A 484 22.75 6.20 -20.48
C ASN A 484 22.83 6.16 -18.94
N VAL A 485 21.94 6.87 -18.25
CA VAL A 485 21.86 6.87 -16.79
C VAL A 485 21.21 5.58 -16.29
N VAL A 486 20.16 5.17 -16.99
CA VAL A 486 19.41 3.93 -16.77
C VAL A 486 19.37 3.14 -18.06
N ARG A 487 19.32 1.81 -17.96
CA ARG A 487 19.37 0.92 -19.13
C ARG A 487 18.13 1.06 -20.00
N ASP A 488 16.95 1.00 -19.37
CA ASP A 488 15.66 1.11 -20.03
C ASP A 488 14.58 1.54 -19.01
N TRP A 489 13.32 1.65 -19.44
CA TRP A 489 12.19 2.03 -18.56
C TRP A 489 11.84 0.98 -17.50
N ASP A 490 12.42 -0.22 -17.58
CA ASP A 490 12.32 -1.29 -16.59
C ASP A 490 13.55 -1.39 -15.67
N ASP A 491 14.50 -0.45 -15.74
CA ASP A 491 15.67 -0.40 -14.86
C ASP A 491 15.25 -0.35 -13.38
N PRO A 492 15.72 -1.28 -12.51
CA PRO A 492 15.30 -1.37 -11.10
C PRO A 492 15.46 -0.11 -10.25
N ARG A 493 16.24 0.89 -10.69
CA ARG A 493 16.37 2.19 -10.00
C ARG A 493 15.18 3.12 -10.26
N LEU A 494 14.35 2.82 -11.24
CA LEU A 494 13.13 3.56 -11.55
C LEU A 494 11.94 3.05 -10.73
N TYR A 495 10.92 3.91 -10.62
CA TYR A 495 9.65 3.60 -9.95
C TYR A 495 8.50 3.41 -10.94
N THR A 496 8.82 2.94 -12.15
CA THR A 496 7.84 2.37 -13.07
C THR A 496 7.36 1.03 -12.49
N LEU A 497 6.12 0.62 -12.75
CA LEU A 497 5.62 -0.64 -12.17
C LEU A 497 6.38 -1.86 -12.73
N THR A 498 6.80 -1.80 -13.99
CA THR A 498 7.66 -2.83 -14.59
C THR A 498 9.05 -2.84 -13.97
N ALA A 499 9.65 -1.69 -13.68
CA ALA A 499 10.93 -1.62 -12.96
C ALA A 499 10.84 -2.20 -11.56
N LEU A 500 9.78 -1.87 -10.81
CA LEU A 500 9.57 -2.43 -9.47
C LEU A 500 9.35 -3.95 -9.50
N ARG A 501 8.59 -4.45 -10.50
CA ARG A 501 8.43 -5.89 -10.75
C ARG A 501 9.77 -6.56 -11.03
N ARG A 502 10.60 -5.98 -11.91
CA ARG A 502 11.94 -6.48 -12.26
C ARG A 502 12.96 -6.39 -11.11
N ARG A 503 12.87 -5.34 -10.28
CA ARG A 503 13.62 -5.19 -9.03
C ARG A 503 13.31 -6.31 -8.04
N GLY A 504 12.13 -6.92 -8.17
CA GLY A 504 11.71 -8.07 -7.38
C GLY A 504 10.58 -7.80 -6.41
N PHE A 505 9.89 -6.66 -6.50
CA PHE A 505 8.81 -6.33 -5.57
C PHE A 505 7.68 -7.34 -5.78
N PRO A 506 7.10 -7.91 -4.71
CA PRO A 506 5.90 -8.73 -4.83
C PRO A 506 4.67 -7.82 -5.00
N PRO A 507 3.67 -8.19 -5.83
CA PRO A 507 2.48 -7.37 -6.05
C PRO A 507 1.70 -7.11 -4.76
N GLU A 508 1.69 -8.07 -3.83
CA GLU A 508 1.07 -7.97 -2.52
C GLU A 508 1.66 -6.81 -1.70
N ALA A 509 2.97 -6.54 -1.84
CA ALA A 509 3.60 -5.42 -1.14
C ALA A 509 3.21 -4.07 -1.73
N ILE A 510 3.04 -3.97 -3.05
CA ILE A 510 2.54 -2.75 -3.70
C ILE A 510 1.11 -2.47 -3.23
N ASN A 511 0.26 -3.50 -3.22
CA ASN A 511 -1.13 -3.39 -2.77
C ASN A 511 -1.20 -3.02 -1.29
N LEU A 512 -0.39 -3.64 -0.43
CA LEU A 512 -0.27 -3.31 0.99
C LEU A 512 0.20 -1.87 1.20
N PHE A 513 1.17 -1.41 0.42
CA PHE A 513 1.65 -0.03 0.48
C PHE A 513 0.53 0.97 0.14
N CYS A 514 -0.18 0.74 -0.96
CA CYS A 514 -1.35 1.56 -1.30
C CYS A 514 -2.37 1.54 -0.16
N ALA A 515 -2.62 0.37 0.44
CA ALA A 515 -3.59 0.19 1.51
C ALA A 515 -3.24 1.01 2.75
N ARG A 516 -1.96 1.02 3.15
CA ARG A 516 -1.46 1.79 4.30
C ARG A 516 -1.57 3.30 4.10
N ILE A 517 -1.33 3.78 2.88
CA ILE A 517 -1.47 5.21 2.57
C ILE A 517 -2.94 5.62 2.61
N GLY A 518 -3.83 4.73 2.17
CA GLY A 518 -5.25 4.99 2.05
C GLY A 518 -5.60 6.03 0.99
N VAL A 519 -6.83 6.52 1.07
CA VAL A 519 -7.39 7.54 0.16
C VAL A 519 -7.65 8.81 0.95
N THR A 520 -6.93 9.87 0.60
CA THR A 520 -7.12 11.22 1.13
C THR A 520 -7.20 12.20 -0.03
N MET A 521 -7.77 13.38 0.18
CA MET A 521 -7.81 14.45 -0.85
C MET A 521 -6.48 15.19 -0.99
N SER A 522 -5.54 15.01 -0.06
CA SER A 522 -4.27 15.73 -0.06
C SER A 522 -3.23 15.01 -0.90
N GLN A 523 -2.49 15.77 -1.73
CA GLN A 523 -1.31 15.23 -2.39
C GLN A 523 -0.34 14.73 -1.32
N THR A 524 0.14 13.50 -1.50
CA THR A 524 1.01 12.84 -0.53
C THR A 524 2.35 12.56 -1.19
N ILE A 525 3.41 13.17 -0.65
CA ILE A 525 4.79 12.89 -1.03
C ILE A 525 5.38 12.02 0.08
N LEU A 526 5.84 10.82 -0.26
CA LEU A 526 6.34 9.86 0.71
C LEU A 526 7.81 9.53 0.45
N HIS A 527 8.51 9.17 1.52
CA HIS A 527 9.85 8.60 1.42
C HIS A 527 9.76 7.13 0.94
N PRO A 528 10.61 6.68 0.00
CA PRO A 528 10.57 5.30 -0.52
C PRO A 528 10.68 4.20 0.54
N ASP A 529 11.32 4.46 1.68
CA ASP A 529 11.48 3.47 2.76
C ASP A 529 10.16 2.88 3.26
N MET A 530 9.06 3.65 3.19
CA MET A 530 7.73 3.14 3.55
C MET A 530 7.28 2.02 2.61
N LEU A 531 7.59 2.15 1.32
CA LEU A 531 7.33 1.11 0.33
C LEU A 531 8.25 -0.09 0.59
N ASP A 532 9.54 0.15 0.81
CA ASP A 532 10.51 -0.91 1.12
C ASP A 532 10.14 -1.67 2.40
N ALA A 533 9.54 -1.01 3.40
CA ALA A 533 9.03 -1.65 4.60
C ALA A 533 7.90 -2.65 4.29
N CYS A 534 6.97 -2.29 3.41
CA CYS A 534 5.90 -3.20 2.97
C CYS A 534 6.48 -4.39 2.20
N VAL A 535 7.50 -4.15 1.37
CA VAL A 535 8.21 -5.22 0.64
C VAL A 535 8.91 -6.17 1.59
N ARG A 536 9.65 -5.65 2.58
CA ARG A 536 10.31 -6.47 3.62
C ARG A 536 9.32 -7.37 4.36
N GLU A 537 8.15 -6.83 4.71
CA GLU A 537 7.13 -7.57 5.44
C GLU A 537 6.59 -8.76 4.64
N VAL A 538 6.26 -8.55 3.37
CA VAL A 538 5.78 -9.62 2.48
C VAL A 538 6.88 -10.64 2.20
N LEU A 539 8.11 -10.19 1.92
CA LEU A 539 9.21 -11.09 1.58
C LEU A 539 9.72 -11.89 2.78
N ASN A 540 9.66 -11.35 4.00
CA ASN A 540 10.06 -12.09 5.19
C ASN A 540 9.22 -13.36 5.42
N LEU A 541 7.96 -13.36 4.97
CA LEU A 541 7.05 -14.50 5.08
C LEU A 541 7.17 -15.47 3.90
N ASN A 542 7.55 -14.98 2.73
CA ASN A 542 7.38 -15.70 1.47
C ASN A 542 8.69 -16.03 0.74
N ALA A 543 9.80 -15.34 1.00
CA ALA A 543 11.06 -15.59 0.32
C ALA A 543 11.87 -16.70 1.05
N PRO A 544 12.20 -17.83 0.38
CA PRO A 544 13.10 -18.83 0.93
C PRO A 544 14.50 -18.24 1.21
N ARG A 545 15.16 -18.77 2.24
CA ARG A 545 16.50 -18.38 2.65
C ARG A 545 17.56 -19.20 1.93
N VAL A 546 18.59 -18.52 1.45
CA VAL A 546 19.80 -19.10 0.87
C VAL A 546 21.01 -18.31 1.34
N MET A 547 22.17 -18.95 1.36
CA MET A 547 23.45 -18.31 1.63
C MET A 547 24.09 -17.90 0.31
N VAL A 548 24.39 -16.61 0.19
CA VAL A 548 25.11 -16.03 -0.94
C VAL A 548 26.17 -15.09 -0.40
N VAL A 549 27.38 -15.24 -0.91
CA VAL A 549 28.54 -14.41 -0.59
C VAL A 549 28.78 -13.46 -1.76
N LEU A 550 28.66 -12.15 -1.52
CA LEU A 550 28.80 -11.13 -2.57
C LEU A 550 30.27 -10.89 -2.93
N GLU A 551 31.12 -10.70 -1.91
CA GLU A 551 32.54 -10.46 -2.06
C GLU A 551 33.31 -11.63 -1.41
N PRO A 552 33.62 -12.70 -2.15
CA PRO A 552 34.12 -13.93 -1.55
C PRO A 552 35.56 -13.80 -1.07
N LEU A 553 35.77 -14.14 0.21
CA LEU A 553 37.07 -14.42 0.81
C LEU A 553 37.20 -15.92 1.05
N LYS A 554 38.25 -16.53 0.49
CA LYS A 554 38.51 -17.97 0.63
C LYS A 554 38.94 -18.31 2.04
N VAL A 555 38.42 -19.40 2.58
CA VAL A 555 38.79 -19.94 3.89
C VAL A 555 39.10 -21.43 3.76
N THR A 556 40.26 -21.84 4.26
CA THR A 556 40.70 -23.23 4.26
C THR A 556 40.76 -23.75 5.70
N ILE A 557 39.97 -24.77 6.01
CA ILE A 557 39.91 -25.42 7.32
C ILE A 557 41.03 -26.46 7.39
N THR A 558 42.01 -26.24 8.26
CA THR A 558 43.22 -27.08 8.34
C THR A 558 42.99 -28.40 9.08
N ASN A 559 42.05 -28.42 10.03
CA ASN A 559 41.65 -29.59 10.79
C ASN A 559 40.20 -30.02 10.46
N PHE A 560 39.93 -30.26 9.19
CA PHE A 560 38.58 -30.59 8.72
C PHE A 560 37.96 -31.74 9.57
N PRO A 561 36.76 -31.55 10.16
CA PRO A 561 36.28 -32.42 11.24
C PRO A 561 35.54 -33.67 10.73
N TYR A 562 35.43 -33.82 9.40
CA TYR A 562 34.78 -34.95 8.74
C TYR A 562 35.79 -35.67 7.83
N GLU A 563 35.56 -36.94 7.53
CA GLU A 563 36.46 -37.71 6.65
C GLU A 563 36.40 -37.23 5.18
N LYS A 564 35.25 -36.69 4.77
CA LYS A 564 34.96 -36.23 3.41
C LYS A 564 33.90 -35.14 3.40
N MET A 565 33.69 -34.54 2.23
CA MET A 565 32.59 -33.63 1.96
C MET A 565 31.28 -34.17 2.53
N THR A 566 30.58 -33.32 3.28
CA THR A 566 29.34 -33.67 3.99
C THR A 566 28.20 -32.81 3.46
N GLU A 567 27.02 -33.41 3.31
CA GLU A 567 25.80 -32.71 2.94
C GLU A 567 25.03 -32.27 4.18
N LEU A 568 24.52 -31.03 4.16
CA LEU A 568 23.72 -30.45 5.23
C LEU A 568 22.37 -30.06 4.66
N THR A 569 21.31 -30.36 5.41
CA THR A 569 19.96 -29.91 5.07
C THR A 569 19.69 -28.57 5.72
N VAL A 570 19.31 -27.57 4.92
CA VAL A 570 18.96 -26.22 5.36
C VAL A 570 17.49 -25.98 5.07
N LEU A 571 16.75 -25.51 6.07
CA LEU A 571 15.34 -25.16 5.91
C LEU A 571 15.21 -23.89 5.06
N ASN A 572 14.28 -23.90 4.10
CA ASN A 572 13.98 -22.72 3.29
C ASN A 572 13.38 -21.60 4.15
N TYR A 573 12.59 -21.95 5.16
CA TYR A 573 11.95 -21.04 6.10
C TYR A 573 12.30 -21.46 7.53
N PRO A 574 12.78 -20.54 8.39
CA PRO A 574 13.18 -20.90 9.74
C PRO A 574 12.02 -21.42 10.57
N GLY A 575 12.20 -22.59 11.18
CA GLY A 575 11.20 -23.20 12.05
C GLY A 575 9.99 -23.79 11.33
N GLU A 576 9.98 -23.81 9.99
CA GLU A 576 8.85 -24.28 9.17
C GLU A 576 9.30 -25.40 8.21
N GLU A 577 9.55 -26.60 8.74
CA GLU A 577 10.02 -27.76 7.94
C GLU A 577 9.04 -28.15 6.82
N SER A 578 7.75 -27.93 7.01
CA SER A 578 6.70 -28.24 6.02
C SER A 578 6.81 -27.43 4.73
N ARG A 579 7.52 -26.29 4.74
CA ARG A 579 7.71 -25.41 3.57
C ARG A 579 9.00 -25.70 2.81
N GLY A 580 9.58 -26.87 3.07
CA GLY A 580 10.68 -27.42 2.31
C GLY A 580 12.05 -27.00 2.83
N SER A 581 13.04 -27.68 2.28
CA SER A 581 14.45 -27.54 2.58
C SER A 581 15.26 -27.75 1.31
N HIS A 582 16.53 -27.36 1.36
CA HIS A 582 17.50 -27.66 0.32
C HIS A 582 18.78 -28.21 0.94
N THR A 583 19.56 -28.93 0.14
CA THR A 583 20.82 -29.52 0.58
C THR A 583 21.97 -28.65 0.13
N ILE A 584 22.88 -28.34 1.05
CA ILE A 584 24.14 -27.66 0.78
C ILE A 584 25.32 -28.59 1.10
N LYS A 585 26.49 -28.27 0.54
CA LYS A 585 27.72 -29.05 0.76
C LYS A 585 28.63 -28.32 1.74
N PHE A 586 29.31 -29.08 2.59
CA PHE A 586 30.38 -28.61 3.46
C PHE A 586 31.66 -29.38 3.18
N ASP A 587 32.75 -28.65 2.95
CA ASP A 587 34.10 -29.19 2.72
C ASP A 587 35.14 -28.28 3.39
N SER A 588 36.39 -28.73 3.38
CA SER A 588 37.58 -28.05 3.86
C SER A 588 37.77 -26.64 3.29
N VAL A 589 37.28 -26.37 2.09
CA VAL A 589 37.29 -25.04 1.47
C VAL A 589 35.89 -24.45 1.46
N ILE A 590 35.75 -23.29 2.12
CA ILE A 590 34.54 -22.48 2.15
C ILE A 590 34.86 -21.04 1.74
N TYR A 591 33.83 -20.29 1.40
CA TYR A 591 33.91 -18.85 1.14
C TYR A 591 32.98 -18.11 2.10
N ILE A 592 33.46 -16.98 2.60
CA ILE A 592 32.72 -16.06 3.48
C ILE A 592 32.74 -14.66 2.87
N GLU A 593 31.92 -13.74 3.38
CA GLU A 593 32.01 -12.34 2.97
C GLU A 593 33.37 -11.73 3.37
N LYS A 594 34.00 -10.96 2.47
CA LYS A 594 35.20 -10.19 2.79
C LYS A 594 34.97 -9.27 3.99
N SER A 595 33.77 -8.70 4.12
CA SER A 595 33.37 -7.84 5.24
C SER A 595 33.16 -8.58 6.57
N ASP A 596 33.16 -9.92 6.56
CA ASP A 596 33.06 -10.74 7.78
C ASP A 596 34.42 -10.96 8.47
N PHE A 597 35.52 -10.54 7.84
CA PHE A 597 36.87 -10.53 8.41
C PHE A 597 37.39 -9.10 8.62
N SER A 598 38.04 -8.85 9.76
CA SER A 598 38.74 -7.58 10.00
C SER A 598 39.92 -7.76 10.94
N GLU A 599 41.08 -7.23 10.54
CA GLU A 599 42.27 -7.12 11.40
C GLU A 599 42.18 -5.96 12.39
N ASN A 600 41.48 -4.89 12.00
CA ASN A 600 41.28 -3.68 12.78
C ASN A 600 39.79 -3.50 13.10
N PRO A 601 39.20 -4.38 13.94
CA PRO A 601 37.78 -4.36 14.22
C PRO A 601 37.38 -3.10 15.01
N THR A 602 36.19 -2.57 14.72
CA THR A 602 35.52 -1.64 15.65
C THR A 602 35.04 -2.40 16.89
N LYS A 603 34.77 -1.68 17.99
CA LYS A 603 34.30 -2.30 19.25
C LYS A 603 33.05 -3.18 19.08
N ASP A 604 32.19 -2.87 18.11
CA ASP A 604 30.94 -3.59 17.85
C ASP A 604 31.08 -4.75 16.85
N PHE A 605 32.29 -5.01 16.33
CA PHE A 605 32.52 -6.07 15.35
C PHE A 605 32.49 -7.46 16.00
N LYS A 606 31.45 -8.24 15.72
CA LYS A 606 31.18 -9.56 16.35
C LYS A 606 31.59 -10.77 15.48
N ARG A 607 32.34 -10.53 14.41
CA ARG A 607 32.68 -11.53 13.39
C ARG A 607 34.15 -11.94 13.49
N LEU A 608 34.75 -12.48 12.44
CA LEU A 608 36.06 -13.12 12.48
C LEU A 608 37.19 -12.07 12.55
N THR A 609 38.09 -12.20 13.52
CA THR A 609 39.32 -11.39 13.64
C THR A 609 40.48 -12.30 14.04
N PRO A 610 41.74 -11.83 14.00
CA PRO A 610 42.89 -12.64 14.45
C PRO A 610 42.76 -13.14 15.89
N ASN A 611 42.04 -12.39 16.74
CA ASN A 611 41.90 -12.67 18.17
C ASN A 611 40.46 -13.03 18.59
N GLN A 612 39.54 -13.19 17.63
CA GLN A 612 38.12 -13.43 17.90
C GLN A 612 37.57 -14.51 16.97
N PRO A 613 37.10 -15.64 17.52
CA PRO A 613 36.49 -16.70 16.73
C PRO A 613 35.09 -16.32 16.24
N CYS A 614 34.62 -16.98 15.19
CA CYS A 614 33.30 -16.79 14.61
C CYS A 614 32.60 -18.11 14.32
N GLY A 615 31.29 -18.17 14.52
CA GLY A 615 30.49 -19.37 14.26
C GLY A 615 30.07 -19.47 12.79
N LEU A 616 29.95 -20.69 12.27
CA LEU A 616 29.38 -20.97 10.96
C LEU A 616 27.91 -21.37 11.09
N LYS A 617 27.02 -20.75 10.32
CA LYS A 617 25.60 -21.11 10.30
C LYS A 617 25.38 -22.56 9.85
N HIS A 618 24.28 -23.16 10.31
CA HIS A 618 23.78 -24.48 9.93
C HIS A 618 24.65 -25.70 10.27
N ILE A 619 25.87 -25.52 10.78
CA ILE A 619 26.79 -26.64 11.06
C ILE A 619 27.34 -26.69 12.50
N ALA A 620 26.98 -25.72 13.36
CA ALA A 620 27.39 -25.67 14.77
C ALA A 620 28.93 -25.77 15.00
N LEU A 621 29.71 -25.20 14.08
CA LEU A 621 31.17 -25.09 14.17
C LEU A 621 31.60 -23.66 14.46
N VAL A 622 32.74 -23.52 15.13
CA VAL A 622 33.45 -22.26 15.38
C VAL A 622 34.77 -22.29 14.64
N ILE A 623 35.12 -21.21 13.94
CA ILE A 623 36.41 -21.04 13.26
C ILE A 623 37.29 -19.98 13.94
N THR A 624 38.58 -20.27 14.02
CA THR A 624 39.63 -19.40 14.58
C THR A 624 40.78 -19.29 13.57
N ILE A 625 41.27 -18.08 13.32
CA ILE A 625 42.36 -17.85 12.36
C ILE A 625 43.67 -18.46 12.88
N GLN A 626 44.36 -19.18 12.00
CA GLN A 626 45.73 -19.65 12.21
C GLN A 626 46.73 -18.87 11.37
N ASP A 627 46.38 -18.56 10.12
CA ASP A 627 47.26 -17.91 9.17
C ASP A 627 46.46 -17.07 8.16
N ILE A 628 47.07 -15.99 7.67
CA ILE A 628 46.47 -15.05 6.71
C ILE A 628 47.37 -14.99 5.48
N ILE A 629 46.89 -15.55 4.38
CA ILE A 629 47.59 -15.51 3.09
C ILE A 629 47.19 -14.23 2.36
N ARG A 630 48.19 -13.52 1.85
CA ARG A 630 48.03 -12.22 1.20
C ARG A 630 48.52 -12.24 -0.24
N ASP A 631 48.00 -11.32 -1.03
CA ASP A 631 48.50 -11.03 -2.37
C ASP A 631 49.73 -10.09 -2.36
N SER A 632 50.19 -9.70 -3.55
CA SER A 632 51.29 -8.74 -3.74
C SER A 632 51.00 -7.34 -3.22
N ASN A 633 49.73 -6.98 -3.01
CA ASN A 633 49.30 -5.68 -2.48
C ASN A 633 49.05 -5.73 -0.96
N ASN A 634 49.42 -6.84 -0.31
CA ASN A 634 49.20 -7.09 1.12
C ASN A 634 47.72 -7.21 1.51
N GLU A 635 46.82 -7.46 0.55
CA GLU A 635 45.40 -7.71 0.81
C GLU A 635 45.18 -9.19 1.16
N PRO A 636 44.34 -9.51 2.17
CA PRO A 636 43.97 -10.89 2.49
C PRO A 636 43.21 -11.56 1.33
N ILE A 637 43.73 -12.69 0.84
CA ILE A 637 43.10 -13.50 -0.23
C ILE A 637 42.65 -14.87 0.24
N GLU A 638 43.26 -15.41 1.30
CA GLU A 638 42.86 -16.69 1.90
C GLU A 638 43.15 -16.68 3.40
N LEU A 639 42.20 -17.20 4.20
CA LEU A 639 42.38 -17.42 5.62
C LEU A 639 42.52 -18.92 5.88
N LYS A 640 43.58 -19.33 6.58
CA LYS A 640 43.66 -20.69 7.14
C LYS A 640 43.12 -20.67 8.55
N VAL A 641 42.15 -21.54 8.83
CA VAL A 641 41.45 -21.56 10.10
C VAL A 641 41.46 -22.95 10.72
N LYS A 642 41.46 -22.97 12.05
CA LYS A 642 41.10 -24.15 12.84
C LYS A 642 39.59 -24.11 13.09
N CYS A 643 38.90 -25.25 13.00
CA CYS A 643 37.51 -25.38 13.43
C CYS A 643 37.35 -26.28 14.66
N GLU A 644 36.41 -25.95 15.53
CA GLU A 644 36.05 -26.70 16.74
C GLU A 644 34.53 -26.74 16.87
N LYS A 645 33.94 -27.76 17.50
CA LYS A 645 32.47 -27.79 17.67
C LYS A 645 32.09 -26.80 18.76
N VAL A 646 30.96 -26.10 18.56
CA VAL A 646 30.44 -25.13 19.54
C VAL A 646 30.19 -25.76 20.92
N THR A 647 29.93 -27.07 20.97
CA THR A 647 29.62 -27.83 22.18
C THR A 647 30.84 -28.35 22.93
N ASP A 648 32.04 -28.29 22.35
CA ASP A 648 33.23 -28.90 22.96
C ASP A 648 33.71 -28.07 24.17
N GLU A 649 34.15 -28.75 25.23
CA GLU A 649 34.64 -28.10 26.44
C GLU A 649 35.92 -27.29 26.15
N GLY A 650 35.96 -26.04 26.63
CA GLY A 650 37.09 -25.13 26.41
C GLY A 650 37.03 -24.29 25.13
N VAL A 651 36.05 -24.53 24.24
CA VAL A 651 35.85 -23.71 23.05
C VAL A 651 35.22 -22.37 23.43
N THR A 652 35.83 -21.27 22.97
CA THR A 652 35.30 -19.93 23.20
C THR A 652 34.01 -19.74 22.39
N LYS A 653 32.90 -19.46 23.09
CA LYS A 653 31.61 -19.21 22.46
C LYS A 653 31.72 -18.05 21.45
N PRO A 654 31.30 -18.22 20.19
CA PRO A 654 31.44 -17.18 19.18
C PRO A 654 30.52 -16.00 19.48
N LYS A 655 30.98 -14.78 19.20
CA LYS A 655 30.16 -13.56 19.36
C LYS A 655 29.08 -13.40 18.29
N GLY A 656 29.20 -14.13 17.18
CA GLY A 656 28.26 -14.10 16.06
C GLY A 656 28.45 -15.29 15.12
N PHE A 657 27.42 -15.54 14.30
CA PHE A 657 27.41 -16.59 13.28
C PHE A 657 27.32 -15.99 11.88
N ILE A 658 28.23 -16.36 10.98
CA ILE A 658 28.32 -15.90 9.59
C ILE A 658 27.76 -16.96 8.63
N HIS A 659 27.21 -16.49 7.50
CA HIS A 659 26.89 -17.36 6.38
C HIS A 659 28.18 -17.71 5.63
N TRP A 660 28.13 -18.79 4.88
CA TRP A 660 29.27 -19.31 4.13
C TRP A 660 28.74 -20.15 2.97
N VAL A 661 29.58 -20.37 1.96
CA VAL A 661 29.26 -21.26 0.84
C VAL A 661 30.44 -22.19 0.53
N SER A 662 30.16 -23.42 0.12
CA SER A 662 31.15 -24.36 -0.39
C SER A 662 30.60 -25.00 -1.67
N HIS A 663 31.50 -25.35 -2.59
CA HIS A 663 31.15 -25.78 -3.95
C HIS A 663 30.08 -24.88 -4.61
N PRO A 664 30.25 -23.54 -4.57
CA PRO A 664 29.17 -22.63 -4.88
C PRO A 664 28.84 -22.54 -6.37
N ASN A 665 27.60 -22.15 -6.64
CA ASN A 665 27.15 -21.70 -7.95
C ASN A 665 27.59 -20.24 -8.15
N LYS A 666 28.11 -19.90 -9.34
CA LYS A 666 28.51 -18.52 -9.66
C LYS A 666 27.28 -17.68 -10.02
N CYS A 667 27.23 -16.46 -9.51
CA CYS A 667 26.18 -15.51 -9.86
C CYS A 667 26.70 -14.08 -9.92
N GLU A 668 25.93 -13.21 -10.58
CA GLU A 668 26.08 -11.77 -10.49
C GLU A 668 24.99 -11.20 -9.59
N VAL A 669 25.37 -10.29 -8.71
CA VAL A 669 24.43 -9.60 -7.82
C VAL A 669 24.55 -8.10 -8.00
N ARG A 670 23.42 -7.46 -8.34
CA ARG A 670 23.30 -6.03 -8.56
C ARG A 670 22.68 -5.38 -7.33
N ILE A 671 23.41 -4.47 -6.72
CA ILE A 671 23.02 -3.70 -5.55
C ILE A 671 22.63 -2.30 -6.02
N TYR A 672 21.49 -1.81 -5.56
CA TYR A 672 20.93 -0.53 -6.01
C TYR A 672 20.83 0.46 -4.85
N GLU A 673 21.23 1.70 -5.10
CA GLU A 673 20.97 2.83 -4.20
C GLU A 673 19.97 3.81 -4.83
N LYS A 674 19.61 4.86 -4.10
CA LYS A 674 18.77 5.95 -4.60
C LYS A 674 19.40 6.54 -5.87
N LEU A 675 18.60 6.67 -6.94
CA LEU A 675 19.07 7.20 -8.23
C LEU A 675 19.45 8.67 -8.16
N PHE A 676 18.76 9.44 -7.32
CA PHE A 676 18.96 10.87 -7.13
C PHE A 676 19.55 11.13 -5.74
N LEU A 677 20.40 12.16 -5.65
CA LEU A 677 21.02 12.57 -4.38
C LEU A 677 20.02 13.33 -3.50
N HIS A 678 19.15 14.14 -4.11
CA HIS A 678 18.17 14.95 -3.37
C HIS A 678 16.76 14.34 -3.35
N PRO A 679 15.97 14.59 -2.29
CA PRO A 679 14.59 14.12 -2.20
C PRO A 679 13.70 14.68 -3.32
N ASN A 680 13.96 15.91 -3.77
CA ASN A 680 13.18 16.59 -4.80
C ASN A 680 14.07 16.96 -6.00
N PRO A 681 14.44 15.99 -6.85
CA PRO A 681 15.38 16.24 -7.96
C PRO A 681 14.86 17.23 -9.02
N GLU A 682 13.56 17.56 -8.98
CA GLU A 682 12.92 18.51 -9.88
C GLU A 682 12.86 19.95 -9.33
N ASP A 683 13.14 20.17 -8.05
CA ASP A 683 13.11 21.50 -7.47
C ASP A 683 14.32 22.31 -7.95
N ARG A 684 14.08 23.42 -8.65
CA ARG A 684 15.14 24.30 -9.15
C ARG A 684 15.91 25.01 -8.03
N LYS A 685 15.37 25.06 -6.81
CA LYS A 685 16.08 25.58 -5.63
C LYS A 685 17.11 24.60 -5.10
N GLU A 686 16.77 23.31 -5.06
CA GLU A 686 17.68 22.24 -4.64
C GLU A 686 18.65 21.86 -5.77
N VAL A 687 18.15 21.77 -7.00
CA VAL A 687 18.87 21.32 -8.20
C VAL A 687 18.80 22.37 -9.31
N PRO A 688 19.60 23.46 -9.23
CA PRO A 688 19.51 24.58 -10.18
C PRO A 688 19.87 24.21 -11.62
N ASN A 689 20.73 23.21 -11.81
CA ASN A 689 21.16 22.73 -13.13
C ASN A 689 20.22 21.66 -13.72
N GLY A 690 19.08 21.40 -13.05
CA GLY A 690 18.06 20.43 -13.46
C GLY A 690 18.38 18.99 -13.04
N PHE A 691 17.34 18.14 -13.01
CA PHE A 691 17.39 16.80 -12.41
C PHE A 691 18.52 15.87 -12.91
N LEU A 692 19.05 16.07 -14.13
CA LEU A 692 20.16 15.26 -14.64
C LEU A 692 21.49 15.54 -13.91
N SER A 693 21.65 16.71 -13.29
CA SER A 693 22.85 16.98 -12.47
C SER A 693 22.78 16.33 -11.08
N ASP A 694 21.65 15.74 -10.71
CA ASP A 694 21.38 15.20 -9.38
C ASP A 694 21.55 13.68 -9.28
N ILE A 695 22.11 13.05 -10.30
CA ILE A 695 22.25 11.60 -10.38
C ILE A 695 23.31 11.13 -9.38
N ASN A 696 22.99 10.09 -8.61
CA ASN A 696 23.94 9.40 -7.75
C ASN A 696 24.84 8.47 -8.61
N PRO A 697 26.15 8.73 -8.70
CA PRO A 697 27.07 7.87 -9.46
C PRO A 697 27.22 6.47 -8.86
N ASN A 698 26.92 6.32 -7.57
CA ASN A 698 26.99 5.04 -6.85
C ASN A 698 25.63 4.31 -6.82
N SER A 699 24.66 4.72 -7.66
CA SER A 699 23.31 4.14 -7.68
C SER A 699 23.24 2.67 -8.07
N LEU A 700 24.30 2.09 -8.64
CA LEU A 700 24.41 0.68 -9.01
C LEU A 700 25.81 0.15 -8.71
N THR A 701 25.90 -0.91 -7.93
CA THR A 701 27.12 -1.70 -7.71
C THR A 701 26.91 -3.13 -8.21
N ILE A 702 27.83 -3.63 -9.06
CA ILE A 702 27.72 -4.96 -9.67
C ILE A 702 28.78 -5.90 -9.08
N ASN A 703 28.34 -6.92 -8.34
CA ASN A 703 29.18 -7.98 -7.81
C ASN A 703 29.16 -9.16 -8.78
N SER A 704 30.10 -9.18 -9.74
CA SER A 704 30.11 -10.17 -10.83
C SER A 704 30.59 -11.57 -10.43
N ASN A 705 31.26 -11.69 -9.28
CA ASN A 705 31.91 -12.90 -8.80
C ASN A 705 31.25 -13.45 -7.53
N ALA A 706 29.98 -13.13 -7.30
CA ALA A 706 29.24 -13.62 -6.15
C ALA A 706 29.08 -15.15 -6.22
N LEU A 707 29.02 -15.77 -5.04
CA LEU A 707 29.00 -17.22 -4.87
C LEU A 707 27.77 -17.61 -4.04
N ALA A 708 26.90 -18.42 -4.60
CA ALA A 708 25.65 -18.87 -3.98
C ALA A 708 25.69 -20.36 -3.63
N ASP A 709 24.96 -20.76 -2.60
CA ASP A 709 24.75 -22.18 -2.30
C ASP A 709 23.85 -22.89 -3.35
N ASP A 710 23.56 -24.16 -3.11
CA ASP A 710 22.76 -24.99 -4.01
C ASP A 710 21.25 -24.71 -3.94
N GLY A 711 20.79 -23.87 -2.99
CA GLY A 711 19.38 -23.49 -2.84
C GLY A 711 18.85 -22.64 -4.00
N ILE A 712 19.73 -22.03 -4.81
CA ILE A 712 19.32 -21.28 -6.00
C ILE A 712 19.16 -22.15 -7.26
N LYS A 713 19.48 -23.45 -7.18
CA LYS A 713 19.35 -24.33 -8.35
C LYS A 713 17.89 -24.41 -8.79
N ASN A 714 17.67 -24.26 -10.10
CA ASN A 714 16.35 -24.24 -10.75
C ASN A 714 15.51 -23.00 -10.43
N ALA A 715 16.11 -21.94 -9.86
CA ALA A 715 15.43 -20.67 -9.68
C ALA A 715 15.01 -20.09 -11.04
N LYS A 716 13.76 -19.65 -11.12
CA LYS A 716 13.17 -19.04 -12.31
C LYS A 716 13.26 -17.53 -12.24
N ILE A 717 13.17 -16.89 -13.41
CA ILE A 717 13.10 -15.42 -13.51
C ILE A 717 11.94 -14.91 -12.62
N LEU A 718 12.21 -13.84 -11.85
CA LEU A 718 11.36 -13.25 -10.82
C LEU A 718 11.18 -14.04 -9.50
N ASP A 719 11.77 -15.23 -9.36
CA ASP A 719 11.85 -15.89 -8.05
C ASP A 719 12.58 -14.99 -7.05
N LYS A 720 12.22 -15.14 -5.78
CA LYS A 720 12.62 -14.22 -4.72
C LYS A 720 13.28 -15.00 -3.60
N PHE A 721 14.34 -14.45 -3.05
CA PHE A 721 15.13 -15.09 -2.03
C PHE A 721 15.50 -14.09 -0.95
N GLN A 722 15.59 -14.56 0.28
CA GLN A 722 16.37 -13.85 1.29
C GLN A 722 17.80 -14.39 1.25
N PHE A 723 18.76 -13.54 0.89
CA PHE A 723 20.17 -13.85 1.08
C PHE A 723 20.49 -13.61 2.55
N GLU A 724 20.85 -14.68 3.25
CA GLU A 724 21.03 -14.65 4.69
C GLU A 724 21.99 -13.54 5.12
N ARG A 725 21.56 -12.70 6.08
CA ARG A 725 22.29 -11.53 6.59
C ARG A 725 22.54 -10.38 5.60
N VAL A 726 22.22 -10.54 4.33
CA VAL A 726 22.47 -9.52 3.28
C VAL A 726 21.20 -8.71 2.99
N GLY A 727 20.13 -9.36 2.52
CA GLY A 727 18.95 -8.66 2.00
C GLY A 727 17.97 -9.58 1.29
N TYR A 728 17.00 -8.98 0.62
CA TYR A 728 16.08 -9.69 -0.27
C TYR A 728 16.45 -9.42 -1.71
N PHE A 729 16.40 -10.47 -2.52
CA PHE A 729 16.89 -10.47 -3.89
C PHE A 729 15.89 -11.19 -4.79
N SER A 730 15.91 -10.85 -6.08
CA SER A 730 15.10 -11.52 -7.09
C SER A 730 15.91 -11.83 -8.34
N VAL A 731 15.59 -12.96 -8.98
CA VAL A 731 16.23 -13.40 -10.22
C VAL A 731 15.86 -12.44 -11.36
N ASP A 732 16.86 -11.80 -11.96
CA ASP A 732 16.69 -10.88 -13.08
C ASP A 732 16.47 -11.63 -14.41
N SER A 733 15.82 -10.97 -15.36
CA SER A 733 15.59 -11.48 -16.72
C SER A 733 16.86 -11.68 -17.53
N ASP A 734 17.99 -11.09 -17.14
CA ASP A 734 19.29 -11.33 -17.76
C ASP A 734 19.93 -12.68 -17.34
N THR A 735 19.27 -13.47 -16.47
CA THR A 735 19.73 -14.80 -16.08
C THR A 735 19.78 -15.76 -17.28
N THR A 736 20.85 -16.54 -17.36
CA THR A 736 21.05 -17.56 -18.40
C THR A 736 21.33 -18.92 -17.77
N ASN A 737 21.39 -19.99 -18.60
CA ASN A 737 21.74 -21.33 -18.13
C ASN A 737 23.15 -21.42 -17.52
N GLU A 738 24.04 -20.49 -17.86
CA GLU A 738 25.43 -20.49 -17.39
C GLU A 738 25.66 -19.59 -16.17
N LYS A 739 24.79 -18.58 -15.97
CA LYS A 739 24.98 -17.54 -14.96
C LYS A 739 23.65 -17.01 -14.44
N TYR A 740 23.45 -17.12 -13.12
CA TYR A 740 22.35 -16.45 -12.43
C TYR A 740 22.67 -14.96 -12.23
N VAL A 741 21.66 -14.11 -12.44
CA VAL A 741 21.73 -12.68 -12.18
C VAL A 741 20.64 -12.33 -11.16
N PHE A 742 21.03 -11.67 -10.07
CA PHE A 742 20.12 -11.25 -9.02
C PHE A 742 20.12 -9.73 -8.86
N ASN A 743 18.93 -9.17 -8.68
CA ASN A 743 18.73 -7.79 -8.27
C ASN A 743 18.45 -7.72 -6.77
N GLN A 744 19.10 -6.80 -6.07
CA GLN A 744 18.68 -6.46 -4.72
C GLN A 744 17.31 -5.79 -4.76
N THR A 745 16.34 -6.44 -4.12
CA THR A 745 15.00 -5.90 -3.97
C THR A 745 15.00 -4.84 -2.87
N VAL A 746 15.31 -5.23 -1.64
CA VAL A 746 15.42 -4.35 -0.46
C VAL A 746 16.41 -4.93 0.55
N THR A 747 16.99 -4.07 1.39
CA THR A 747 17.84 -4.47 2.53
C THR A 747 17.01 -5.14 3.63
N LEU A 748 17.66 -5.85 4.58
CA LEU A 748 16.95 -6.49 5.71
C LEU A 748 16.36 -5.47 6.72
N LYS A 749 16.98 -4.30 6.84
CA LYS A 749 16.61 -3.21 7.75
C LYS A 749 16.88 -1.88 7.07
N GLU A 750 16.20 -0.85 7.53
CA GLU A 750 16.50 0.52 7.11
C GLU A 750 17.94 0.87 7.46
N ASP A 751 18.62 1.51 6.51
CA ASP A 751 19.98 1.98 6.73
C ASP A 751 19.92 3.26 7.58
N LYS A 752 20.35 3.16 8.84
CA LYS A 752 20.37 4.30 9.77
C LYS A 752 21.27 5.45 9.32
N ARG A 753 22.10 5.24 8.28
CA ARG A 753 23.00 6.26 7.72
C ARG A 753 22.32 7.22 6.76
N ALA A 754 21.06 6.98 6.39
CA ALA A 754 20.31 7.79 5.43
C ALA A 754 19.21 8.68 6.05
N SER A 755 19.16 8.80 7.38
CA SER A 755 18.28 9.72 8.11
C SER A 755 18.99 11.00 8.52
#